data_AF-A0A0P0Z265-F1
#
_entry.id   AF-A0A0P0Z265-F1
#
_cell.length_a   1.000
_cell.length_b   1.000
_cell.length_c   1.000
_cell.angle_alpha   90.00
_cell.angle_beta   90.00
_cell.angle_gamma   90.00
#
_symmetry.space_group_name_H-M   'P 1'
#
loop_
_entity.id
_entity.type
_entity.pdbx_description
1 polymer ?
#
loop_
_entity_poly.entity_id
_entity_poly.type
_entity_poly.pdbx_seq_one_letter_code
_entity_poly.pdbx_strand_id
1 'polypeptide(L)'
;MTRRPLCATYRLQFRNGVGFAEATALVPYLKALGVSHFYASPIFEASPGSTHGYDVVDYNRFEPELGGEEGFTALSDALRAAGIGLILDFVPNHMGVSPANRWWEDVLRWGEESRQADTFDISWEAERILIPVLGRPYGEALEGGDLTIVLDAKDTAFRFSAGGYELPIDPRTFPDIFAFLDHPLREPLIRRFAAAVPADAQDLSERLTDSLKNAGFRTALDSAIEAINADRAALHALHERQHWRLAWWRLAREKLSYRRFFEIADLIGVRQEIRRVFRDSHRRVVRLAGEGRLDGIRIDHVDGVADPKAYLSDLREAMGAAGKDDIVIHVEKILTGPERLRRSWNVEGTTGYEFITALSGLYVDAAQEEAMSAAYEDFVDDAARLEALVHKQKRAIFSQNLAGELSVLSDEALGVARRGLSTRDFGPDTLTRSILEVATALPVYRTYSGVDGVPPEDAAIIDEAVAWVKANRKVEADEPVEFVGRLLKLDFEDGRDMAGALNFTRRFQQTTGAVMAKAVEDTVFYQWNRLIALNEVGGEPDHYGADPAAFHAAMAVRIEDQPEGLLALSTHDTKRGEDARARIYTISEAPEQWNAIVKEMAGRLAHVRESLEDGGVSPDPATEWGFYQSLLGVLPADFNPADGKARESISTRMKAFMQKAVREAKRFTSWTAPNEPYEAALERFVEAAIEDEAVIRPFWESVQPFVAAGALTSLSQTLIRLGAPGVPDIYQGTEFWDNSLVDPDNRRPIDFAAVQAALEAGEDPDALAAAWRDGRVKAALNAAGLNERAAAPDLWTYGAYVPLELEGPAAGNFIAFARVSGEQVGIVIAPRLCLGLLDGARDLSPAQLRSTTITLPDALAGLALRDRLTGRSHGPGQTLDLATLFGPLPMALLVTRAH
;
A
#
# COMPACT_ATOMS: atom_id res chain seq x y z
N MET A 1 17.55 -21.07 20.82
CA MET A 1 18.08 -19.70 20.96
C MET A 1 16.89 -18.80 21.28
N THR A 2 17.02 -17.80 22.14
CA THR A 2 15.94 -16.86 22.45
C THR A 2 15.75 -15.87 21.29
N ARG A 3 14.50 -15.58 20.92
CA ARG A 3 14.10 -14.61 19.89
C ARG A 3 14.78 -13.26 20.15
N ARG A 4 15.28 -12.59 19.10
CA ARG A 4 15.81 -11.22 19.22
C ARG A 4 14.64 -10.27 19.55
N PRO A 5 14.79 -9.36 20.53
CA PRO A 5 13.77 -8.37 20.81
C PRO A 5 13.48 -7.50 19.57
N LEU A 6 12.20 -7.38 19.22
CA LEU A 6 11.73 -6.53 18.13
C LEU A 6 11.46 -5.13 18.69
N CYS A 7 12.42 -4.22 18.56
CA CYS A 7 12.35 -2.89 19.18
C CYS A 7 12.02 -1.78 18.18
N ALA A 8 12.47 -1.94 16.93
CA ALA A 8 12.30 -1.01 15.83
C ALA A 8 12.66 -1.67 14.49
N THR A 9 11.93 -1.30 13.44
CA THR A 9 12.15 -1.74 12.06
C THR A 9 12.62 -0.59 11.17
N TYR A 10 13.41 -0.91 10.14
CA TYR A 10 13.84 0.06 9.12
C TYR A 10 13.51 -0.47 7.73
N ARG A 11 12.53 0.15 7.05
CA ARG A 11 12.09 -0.23 5.72
C ARG A 11 13.03 0.33 4.65
N LEU A 12 13.67 -0.55 3.90
CA LEU A 12 14.45 -0.21 2.71
C LEU A 12 13.77 -0.71 1.43
N GLN A 13 13.63 0.17 0.46
CA GLN A 13 13.20 -0.12 -0.91
C GLN A 13 14.42 -0.53 -1.74
N PHE A 14 14.42 -1.77 -2.23
CA PHE A 14 15.37 -2.21 -3.24
C PHE A 14 14.98 -1.72 -4.65
N ARG A 15 15.95 -1.75 -5.58
CA ARG A 15 15.92 -1.23 -6.96
C ARG A 15 16.21 0.27 -7.02
N ASN A 16 16.16 0.86 -8.23
CA ASN A 16 16.51 2.27 -8.48
C ASN A 16 17.90 2.68 -7.94
N GLY A 17 18.89 1.78 -8.11
CA GLY A 17 20.26 1.99 -7.63
C GLY A 17 20.56 1.48 -6.23
N VAL A 18 19.58 0.85 -5.55
CA VAL A 18 19.76 0.23 -4.23
C VAL A 18 19.68 -1.30 -4.36
N GLY A 19 20.82 -1.98 -4.26
CA GLY A 19 20.94 -3.44 -4.22
C GLY A 19 21.38 -3.96 -2.84
N PHE A 20 21.70 -5.25 -2.76
CA PHE A 20 22.18 -5.85 -1.51
C PHE A 20 23.53 -5.29 -1.04
N ALA A 21 24.38 -4.84 -1.97
CA ALA A 21 25.67 -4.25 -1.63
C ALA A 21 25.50 -2.90 -0.91
N GLU A 22 24.64 -2.03 -1.45
CA GLU A 22 24.29 -0.75 -0.83
C GLU A 22 23.64 -0.97 0.53
N ALA A 23 22.68 -1.89 0.63
CA ALA A 23 22.06 -2.25 1.91
C ALA A 23 23.08 -2.78 2.93
N THR A 24 24.08 -3.55 2.49
CA THR A 24 25.16 -4.06 3.36
C THR A 24 25.98 -2.91 3.94
N ALA A 25 26.26 -1.88 3.14
CA ALA A 25 27.00 -0.70 3.59
C ALA A 25 26.25 0.12 4.66
N LEU A 26 24.92 0.03 4.71
CA LEU A 26 24.09 0.73 5.70
C LEU A 26 24.05 0.03 7.07
N VAL A 27 24.47 -1.23 7.18
CA VAL A 27 24.37 -2.00 8.44
C VAL A 27 24.98 -1.28 9.66
N PRO A 28 26.19 -0.69 9.59
CA PRO A 28 26.75 0.07 10.71
C PRO A 28 25.90 1.28 11.10
N TYR A 29 25.37 2.00 10.11
CA TYR A 29 24.49 3.15 10.30
C TYR A 29 23.21 2.74 11.03
N LEU A 30 22.52 1.70 10.54
CA LEU A 30 21.30 1.19 11.14
C LEU A 30 21.52 0.74 12.58
N LYS A 31 22.67 0.13 12.86
CA LYS A 31 23.04 -0.27 14.22
C LYS A 31 23.20 0.93 15.15
N ALA A 32 23.88 1.99 14.70
CA ALA A 32 24.08 3.21 15.47
C ALA A 32 22.76 3.96 15.73
N LEU A 33 21.84 3.92 14.76
CA LEU A 33 20.51 4.51 14.89
C LEU A 33 19.65 3.80 15.96
N GLY A 34 19.95 2.54 16.30
CA GLY A 34 19.20 1.74 17.27
C GLY A 34 18.18 0.78 16.64
N VAL A 35 18.30 0.51 15.33
CA VAL A 35 17.42 -0.42 14.61
C VAL A 35 17.69 -1.86 15.06
N SER A 36 16.60 -2.59 15.35
CA SER A 36 16.68 -4.01 15.74
C SER A 36 16.50 -4.95 14.55
N HIS A 37 15.69 -4.55 13.56
CA HIS A 37 15.33 -5.37 12.41
C HIS A 37 15.36 -4.55 11.12
N PHE A 38 16.05 -5.05 10.11
CA PHE A 38 16.00 -4.55 8.75
C PHE A 38 14.73 -5.09 8.08
N TYR A 39 13.91 -4.21 7.53
CA TYR A 39 12.69 -4.55 6.83
C TYR A 39 12.90 -4.39 5.32
N ALA A 40 13.14 -5.51 4.65
CA ALA A 40 13.40 -5.58 3.21
C ALA A 40 12.11 -5.49 2.40
N SER A 41 12.06 -4.64 1.36
CA SER A 41 11.09 -4.80 0.27
C SER A 41 11.27 -6.13 -0.47
N PRO A 42 10.33 -6.55 -1.35
CA PRO A 42 10.44 -7.83 -2.03
C PRO A 42 11.76 -8.02 -2.80
N ILE A 43 12.44 -9.14 -2.51
CA ILE A 43 13.81 -9.44 -2.98
C ILE A 43 13.89 -10.54 -4.05
N PHE A 44 12.77 -11.18 -4.35
CA PHE A 44 12.71 -12.22 -5.37
C PHE A 44 12.63 -11.62 -6.77
N GLU A 45 12.95 -12.45 -7.76
CA GLU A 45 12.91 -12.09 -9.18
C GLU A 45 11.50 -11.58 -9.52
N ALA A 46 11.45 -10.36 -10.07
CA ALA A 46 10.22 -9.68 -10.46
C ALA A 46 10.15 -9.51 -11.99
N SER A 47 9.07 -8.91 -12.50
CA SER A 47 8.99 -8.69 -13.95
C SER A 47 10.11 -7.75 -14.40
N PRO A 48 10.64 -7.92 -15.61
CA PRO A 48 11.71 -7.07 -16.13
C PRO A 48 11.36 -5.57 -16.03
N GLY A 49 12.26 -4.76 -15.50
CA GLY A 49 12.05 -3.32 -15.30
C GLY A 49 11.18 -2.95 -14.10
N SER A 50 10.80 -3.92 -13.25
CA SER A 50 10.13 -3.64 -11.98
C SER A 50 10.93 -2.63 -11.15
N THR A 51 10.23 -1.69 -10.52
CA THR A 51 10.81 -0.69 -9.62
C THR A 51 10.52 -0.98 -8.15
N HIS A 52 9.77 -2.05 -7.85
CA HIS A 52 9.26 -2.34 -6.50
C HIS A 52 9.31 -3.82 -6.10
N GLY A 53 9.18 -4.76 -7.05
CA GLY A 53 9.31 -6.20 -6.80
C GLY A 53 8.03 -6.94 -6.36
N TYR A 54 6.87 -6.28 -6.37
CA TYR A 54 5.58 -6.89 -6.02
C TYR A 54 5.02 -7.80 -7.12
N ASP A 55 5.50 -7.59 -8.35
CA ASP A 55 5.21 -8.34 -9.55
C ASP A 55 6.14 -9.57 -9.68
N VAL A 56 6.18 -10.41 -8.64
CA VAL A 56 7.08 -11.56 -8.53
C VAL A 56 6.88 -12.57 -9.67
N VAL A 57 7.97 -13.01 -10.28
CA VAL A 57 7.97 -14.02 -11.36
C VAL A 57 8.60 -15.35 -10.94
N ASP A 58 9.46 -15.37 -9.91
CA ASP A 58 9.99 -16.60 -9.31
C ASP A 58 10.28 -16.43 -7.81
N TYR A 59 9.43 -17.01 -6.95
CA TYR A 59 9.60 -17.00 -5.48
C TYR A 59 10.89 -17.70 -4.97
N ASN A 60 11.59 -18.43 -5.83
CA ASN A 60 12.71 -19.27 -5.43
C ASN A 60 14.06 -18.75 -5.95
N ARG A 61 14.08 -17.57 -6.58
CA ARG A 61 15.29 -16.92 -7.09
C ARG A 61 15.34 -15.49 -6.61
N PHE A 62 16.49 -15.09 -6.06
CA PHE A 62 16.74 -13.68 -5.79
C PHE A 62 16.95 -12.93 -7.09
N GLU A 63 16.46 -11.70 -7.14
CA GLU A 63 16.63 -10.79 -8.28
C GLU A 63 18.13 -10.62 -8.61
N PRO A 64 18.57 -11.01 -9.82
CA PRO A 64 19.96 -10.84 -10.22
C PRO A 64 20.44 -9.39 -10.17
N GLU A 65 19.58 -8.43 -10.51
CA GLU A 65 19.91 -7.00 -10.48
C GLU A 65 20.18 -6.46 -9.07
N LEU A 66 19.69 -7.13 -8.02
CA LEU A 66 19.99 -6.78 -6.62
C LEU A 66 21.32 -7.37 -6.12
N GLY A 67 21.96 -8.24 -6.91
CA GLY A 67 23.19 -8.95 -6.55
C GLY A 67 22.99 -10.47 -6.32
N GLY A 68 21.77 -10.98 -6.53
CA GLY A 68 21.48 -12.42 -6.48
C GLY A 68 21.81 -13.11 -5.15
N GLU A 69 22.13 -14.40 -5.23
CA GLU A 69 22.43 -15.26 -4.08
C GLU A 69 23.64 -14.80 -3.25
N GLU A 70 24.72 -14.39 -3.92
CA GLU A 70 25.94 -13.93 -3.25
C GLU A 70 25.71 -12.61 -2.52
N GLY A 71 25.04 -11.65 -3.16
CA GLY A 71 24.69 -10.37 -2.55
C GLY A 71 23.78 -10.51 -1.34
N PHE A 72 22.72 -11.33 -1.44
CA PHE A 72 21.82 -11.58 -0.31
C PHE A 72 22.56 -12.24 0.86
N THR A 73 23.43 -13.21 0.56
CA THR A 73 24.22 -13.90 1.59
C THR A 73 25.12 -12.91 2.34
N ALA A 74 25.81 -12.02 1.62
CA ALA A 74 26.64 -10.99 2.22
C ALA A 74 25.85 -10.03 3.12
N LEU A 75 24.69 -9.55 2.66
CA LEU A 75 23.80 -8.71 3.45
C LEU A 75 23.31 -9.42 4.72
N SER A 76 22.81 -10.65 4.58
CA SER A 76 22.31 -11.45 5.69
C SER A 76 23.40 -11.73 6.73
N ASP A 77 24.63 -12.03 6.29
CA ASP A 77 25.76 -12.26 7.19
C ASP A 77 26.16 -10.96 7.93
N ALA A 78 26.17 -9.81 7.25
CA ALA A 78 26.46 -8.51 7.85
C ALA A 78 25.41 -8.11 8.91
N LEU A 79 24.12 -8.26 8.59
CA LEU A 79 23.01 -8.02 9.53
C LEU A 79 23.16 -8.89 10.79
N ARG A 80 23.41 -10.19 10.60
CA ARG A 80 23.62 -11.14 11.70
C ARG A 80 24.82 -10.77 12.56
N ALA A 81 25.94 -10.36 11.95
CA ALA A 81 27.14 -9.93 12.67
C ALA A 81 26.90 -8.65 13.50
N ALA A 82 26.05 -7.74 13.02
CA ALA A 82 25.62 -6.55 13.75
C ALA A 82 24.52 -6.83 14.80
N GLY A 83 23.98 -8.04 14.83
CA GLY A 83 22.85 -8.41 15.69
C GLY A 83 21.53 -7.75 15.26
N ILE A 84 21.37 -7.45 13.98
CA ILE A 84 20.13 -6.93 13.37
C ILE A 84 19.40 -8.11 12.72
N GLY A 85 18.11 -8.25 13.03
CA GLY A 85 17.26 -9.27 12.40
C GLY A 85 16.79 -8.86 11.00
N LEU A 86 16.34 -9.81 10.19
CA LEU A 86 15.79 -9.54 8.85
C LEU A 86 14.30 -9.88 8.80
N ILE A 87 13.46 -8.88 8.50
CA ILE A 87 12.06 -9.04 8.14
C ILE A 87 11.93 -8.90 6.62
N LEU A 88 11.37 -9.91 5.97
CA LEU A 88 11.17 -9.91 4.52
C LEU A 88 9.72 -9.59 4.17
N ASP A 89 9.50 -8.62 3.29
CA ASP A 89 8.24 -8.44 2.60
C ASP A 89 7.98 -9.56 1.58
N PHE A 90 6.88 -10.28 1.75
CA PHE A 90 6.51 -11.44 0.95
C PHE A 90 5.13 -11.28 0.33
N VAL A 91 5.01 -11.66 -0.95
CA VAL A 91 3.83 -11.42 -1.79
C VAL A 91 3.11 -12.73 -2.13
N PRO A 92 2.22 -13.24 -1.26
CA PRO A 92 1.57 -14.53 -1.49
C PRO A 92 0.35 -14.44 -2.42
N ASN A 93 -0.31 -13.28 -2.51
CA ASN A 93 -1.61 -13.17 -3.16
C ASN A 93 -1.53 -13.28 -4.68
N HIS A 94 -0.43 -12.84 -5.29
CA HIS A 94 -0.34 -12.66 -6.73
C HIS A 94 1.10 -12.80 -7.26
N MET A 95 1.23 -12.96 -8.57
CA MET A 95 2.50 -12.96 -9.33
C MET A 95 2.38 -12.08 -10.58
N GLY A 96 3.52 -11.67 -11.14
CA GLY A 96 3.58 -10.92 -12.40
C GLY A 96 3.19 -11.75 -13.62
N VAL A 97 2.36 -11.19 -14.50
CA VAL A 97 1.97 -11.71 -15.82
C VAL A 97 3.05 -11.30 -16.82
N SER A 98 4.11 -12.09 -16.87
CA SER A 98 5.31 -11.80 -17.64
C SER A 98 5.85 -13.05 -18.31
N PRO A 99 6.50 -12.95 -19.49
CA PRO A 99 7.24 -14.06 -20.07
C PRO A 99 8.35 -14.63 -19.17
N ALA A 100 8.81 -13.85 -18.17
CA ALA A 100 9.75 -14.33 -17.17
C ALA A 100 9.09 -15.27 -16.13
N ASN A 101 7.77 -15.22 -15.96
CA ASN A 101 7.03 -16.08 -15.04
C ASN A 101 6.82 -17.46 -15.65
N ARG A 102 7.69 -18.39 -15.25
CA ARG A 102 7.69 -19.77 -15.76
C ARG A 102 6.43 -20.55 -15.43
N TRP A 103 5.76 -20.23 -14.32
CA TRP A 103 4.51 -20.89 -13.97
C TRP A 103 3.40 -20.43 -14.90
N TRP A 104 3.32 -19.12 -15.15
CA TRP A 104 2.35 -18.54 -16.07
C TRP A 104 2.58 -19.00 -17.52
N GLU A 105 3.83 -18.99 -17.97
CA GLU A 105 4.26 -19.52 -19.27
C GLU A 105 3.84 -20.98 -19.50
N ASP A 106 3.96 -21.83 -18.47
CA ASP A 106 3.54 -23.23 -18.58
C ASP A 106 2.01 -23.36 -18.72
N VAL A 107 1.24 -22.54 -18.01
CA VAL A 107 -0.23 -22.49 -18.15
C VAL A 107 -0.64 -22.02 -19.53
N LEU A 108 -0.04 -20.95 -20.04
CA LEU A 108 -0.36 -20.45 -21.38
C LEU A 108 -0.02 -21.47 -22.48
N ARG A 109 1.04 -22.27 -22.27
CA ARG A 109 1.47 -23.30 -23.22
C ARG A 109 0.55 -24.51 -23.26
N TRP A 110 0.05 -24.97 -22.10
CA TRP A 110 -0.63 -26.26 -21.97
C TRP A 110 -2.09 -26.19 -21.52
N GLY A 111 -2.58 -25.01 -21.14
CA GLY A 111 -3.94 -24.82 -20.64
C GLY A 111 -4.19 -25.59 -19.34
N GLU A 112 -5.38 -26.19 -19.22
CA GLU A 112 -5.80 -26.99 -18.05
C GLU A 112 -4.90 -28.20 -17.78
N GLU A 113 -4.15 -28.68 -18.78
CA GLU A 113 -3.23 -29.81 -18.63
C GLU A 113 -1.89 -29.39 -17.98
N SER A 114 -1.63 -28.08 -17.82
CA SER A 114 -0.46 -27.59 -17.12
C SER A 114 -0.45 -28.05 -15.66
N ARG A 115 0.74 -28.41 -15.15
CA ARG A 115 0.93 -28.66 -13.71
C ARG A 115 0.61 -27.42 -12.87
N GLN A 116 0.69 -26.23 -13.47
CA GLN A 116 0.47 -24.95 -12.83
C GLN A 116 -0.95 -24.40 -13.06
N ALA A 117 -1.85 -25.15 -13.74
CA ALA A 117 -3.22 -24.70 -13.99
C ALA A 117 -3.97 -24.30 -12.71
N ASP A 118 -3.78 -25.09 -11.65
CA ASP A 118 -4.35 -24.84 -10.32
C ASP A 118 -3.55 -23.85 -9.46
N THR A 119 -2.37 -23.40 -9.92
CA THR A 119 -1.58 -22.39 -9.19
C THR A 119 -2.25 -21.03 -9.22
N PHE A 120 -2.81 -20.70 -10.37
CA PHE A 120 -3.45 -19.43 -10.61
C PHE A 120 -4.96 -19.55 -10.53
N ASP A 121 -5.56 -18.40 -10.30
CA ASP A 121 -6.97 -18.28 -10.10
C ASP A 121 -7.69 -17.96 -11.41
N ILE A 122 -7.81 -18.98 -12.26
CA ILE A 122 -8.33 -18.89 -13.64
C ILE A 122 -9.76 -19.42 -13.69
N SER A 123 -10.63 -18.66 -14.35
CA SER A 123 -11.99 -19.08 -14.69
C SER A 123 -11.97 -19.94 -15.96
N TRP A 124 -11.74 -21.24 -15.80
CA TRP A 124 -11.71 -22.21 -16.90
C TRP A 124 -13.06 -22.42 -17.60
N GLU A 125 -14.15 -21.92 -17.03
CA GLU A 125 -15.45 -21.85 -17.73
C GLU A 125 -15.43 -20.85 -18.89
N ALA A 126 -14.49 -19.90 -18.90
CA ALA A 126 -14.23 -19.07 -20.06
C ALA A 126 -13.58 -19.90 -21.18
N GLU A 127 -13.97 -19.66 -22.43
CA GLU A 127 -13.49 -20.46 -23.57
C GLU A 127 -11.94 -20.47 -23.70
N ARG A 128 -11.27 -19.36 -23.36
CA ARG A 128 -9.80 -19.20 -23.39
C ARG A 128 -9.31 -18.18 -22.37
N ILE A 129 -8.02 -18.26 -22.04
CA ILE A 129 -7.33 -17.26 -21.20
C ILE A 129 -7.19 -15.94 -21.96
N LEU A 130 -7.77 -14.85 -21.47
CA LEU A 130 -7.72 -13.56 -22.14
C LEU A 130 -6.38 -12.83 -21.87
N ILE A 131 -5.66 -12.45 -22.93
CA ILE A 131 -4.39 -11.71 -22.86
C ILE A 131 -4.57 -10.31 -23.47
N PRO A 132 -4.81 -9.28 -22.63
CA PRO A 132 -5.23 -7.95 -23.08
C PRO A 132 -4.05 -7.03 -23.46
N VAL A 133 -3.15 -7.48 -24.34
CA VAL A 133 -1.91 -6.74 -24.69
C VAL A 133 -1.99 -5.95 -25.99
N LEU A 134 -3.07 -6.08 -26.77
CA LEU A 134 -3.18 -5.38 -28.06
C LEU A 134 -3.56 -3.91 -27.84
N GLY A 135 -2.84 -2.99 -28.49
CA GLY A 135 -3.16 -1.55 -28.50
C GLY A 135 -4.43 -1.19 -29.26
N ARG A 136 -4.87 -2.07 -30.19
CA ARG A 136 -6.02 -1.89 -31.10
C ARG A 136 -6.86 -3.17 -31.19
N PRO A 137 -8.07 -3.14 -31.79
CA PRO A 137 -8.88 -4.34 -32.00
C PRO A 137 -8.13 -5.46 -32.74
N TYR A 138 -8.38 -6.72 -32.37
CA TYR A 138 -7.66 -7.89 -32.90
C TYR A 138 -7.58 -7.94 -34.43
N GLY A 139 -8.70 -7.69 -35.13
CA GLY A 139 -8.73 -7.72 -36.59
C GLY A 139 -7.80 -6.68 -37.21
N GLU A 140 -7.74 -5.47 -36.65
CA GLU A 140 -6.82 -4.42 -37.11
C GLU A 140 -5.36 -4.74 -36.79
N ALA A 141 -5.08 -5.37 -35.64
CA ALA A 141 -3.73 -5.81 -35.29
C ALA A 141 -3.23 -6.91 -36.23
N LEU A 142 -4.09 -7.87 -36.58
CA LEU A 142 -3.80 -8.94 -37.54
C LEU A 142 -3.53 -8.37 -38.93
N GLU A 143 -4.43 -7.53 -39.46
CA GLU A 143 -4.27 -6.90 -40.78
C GLU A 143 -3.04 -5.98 -40.83
N GLY A 144 -2.81 -5.22 -39.75
CA GLY A 144 -1.66 -4.31 -39.60
C GLY A 144 -0.30 -5.00 -39.54
N GLY A 145 -0.25 -6.33 -39.37
CA GLY A 145 0.98 -7.08 -39.24
C GLY A 145 1.63 -7.01 -37.86
N ASP A 146 0.86 -6.62 -36.84
CA ASP A 146 1.33 -6.59 -35.45
C ASP A 146 1.51 -8.00 -34.87
N LEU A 147 0.93 -9.03 -35.52
CA LEU A 147 0.93 -10.42 -35.08
C LEU A 147 1.86 -11.27 -35.93
N THR A 148 2.82 -11.95 -35.30
CA THR A 148 3.79 -12.80 -36.00
C THR A 148 4.20 -14.01 -35.16
N ILE A 149 4.68 -15.05 -35.83
CA ILE A 149 5.43 -16.16 -35.24
C ILE A 149 6.90 -15.81 -35.28
N VAL A 150 7.57 -15.97 -34.16
CA VAL A 150 9.01 -15.81 -34.02
C VAL A 150 9.61 -17.09 -33.42
N LEU A 151 10.90 -17.31 -33.67
CA LEU A 151 11.65 -18.37 -33.01
C LEU A 151 12.56 -17.71 -31.97
N ASP A 152 12.30 -17.94 -30.69
CA ASP A 152 13.16 -17.46 -29.62
C ASP A 152 14.51 -18.17 -29.70
N ALA A 153 15.57 -17.40 -29.88
CA ALA A 153 16.93 -17.91 -30.00
C ALA A 153 17.48 -18.45 -28.67
N LYS A 154 16.95 -18.03 -27.51
CA LYS A 154 17.39 -18.46 -26.19
C LYS A 154 16.78 -19.80 -25.81
N ASP A 155 15.45 -19.89 -25.84
CA ASP A 155 14.71 -21.09 -25.42
C ASP A 155 14.39 -22.06 -26.56
N THR A 156 14.74 -21.68 -27.79
CA THR A 156 14.57 -22.51 -28.98
C THR A 156 13.12 -22.98 -29.19
N ALA A 157 12.17 -22.07 -28.97
CA ALA A 157 10.74 -22.33 -29.05
C ALA A 157 10.05 -21.33 -29.98
N PHE A 158 9.01 -21.77 -30.68
CA PHE A 158 8.13 -20.84 -31.40
C PHE A 158 7.32 -20.02 -30.40
N ARG A 159 7.26 -18.71 -30.64
CA ARG A 159 6.46 -17.78 -29.86
C ARG A 159 5.52 -17.02 -30.78
N PHE A 160 4.38 -16.64 -30.23
CA PHE A 160 3.45 -15.75 -30.88
C PHE A 160 3.70 -14.33 -30.39
N SER A 161 4.24 -13.48 -31.25
CA SER A 161 4.53 -12.08 -30.93
C SER A 161 3.36 -11.19 -31.29
N ALA A 162 2.92 -10.37 -30.34
CA ALA A 162 1.92 -9.33 -30.51
C ALA A 162 2.56 -7.98 -30.21
N GLY A 163 3.04 -7.29 -31.25
CA GLY A 163 3.72 -6.00 -31.09
C GLY A 163 4.96 -6.04 -30.19
N GLY A 164 5.66 -7.17 -30.14
CA GLY A 164 6.83 -7.40 -29.27
C GLY A 164 6.53 -8.09 -27.95
N TYR A 165 5.26 -8.27 -27.57
CA TYR A 165 4.86 -9.12 -26.44
C TYR A 165 4.78 -10.57 -26.91
N GLU A 166 5.73 -11.40 -26.50
CA GLU A 166 5.87 -12.78 -26.97
C GLU A 166 5.21 -13.79 -26.02
N LEU A 167 4.35 -14.64 -26.58
CA LEU A 167 3.59 -15.66 -25.85
C LEU A 167 4.03 -17.08 -26.25
N PRO A 168 3.99 -18.07 -25.33
CA PRO A 168 4.21 -19.46 -25.68
C PRO A 168 3.12 -19.97 -26.61
N ILE A 169 3.51 -20.81 -27.56
CA ILE A 169 2.60 -21.55 -28.44
C ILE A 169 2.48 -22.98 -27.92
N ASP A 170 1.26 -23.54 -27.97
CA ASP A 170 1.04 -24.95 -27.68
C ASP A 170 1.87 -25.82 -28.66
N PRO A 171 2.79 -26.67 -28.17
CA PRO A 171 3.59 -27.54 -29.04
C PRO A 171 2.75 -28.39 -30.00
N ARG A 172 1.52 -28.75 -29.63
CA ARG A 172 0.57 -29.51 -30.48
C ARG A 172 0.11 -28.76 -31.71
N THR A 173 0.31 -27.44 -31.76
CA THR A 173 -0.01 -26.60 -32.93
C THR A 173 1.23 -26.26 -33.78
N PHE A 174 2.44 -26.67 -33.38
CA PHE A 174 3.64 -26.54 -34.24
C PHE A 174 3.49 -27.21 -35.62
N PRO A 175 2.72 -28.30 -35.80
CA PRO A 175 2.40 -28.83 -37.13
C PRO A 175 1.83 -27.80 -38.11
N ASP A 176 1.13 -26.77 -37.63
CA ASP A 176 0.58 -25.71 -38.48
C ASP A 176 1.68 -24.81 -39.05
N ILE A 177 2.80 -24.64 -38.31
CA ILE A 177 4.02 -23.96 -38.78
C ILE A 177 4.81 -24.89 -39.71
N PHE A 178 5.01 -26.15 -39.30
CA PHE A 178 5.74 -27.15 -40.10
C PHE A 178 5.03 -27.50 -41.42
N ALA A 179 3.75 -27.18 -41.58
CA ALA A 179 3.05 -27.33 -42.86
C ALA A 179 3.69 -26.49 -43.98
N PHE A 180 4.34 -25.38 -43.64
CA PHE A 180 5.10 -24.52 -44.56
C PHE A 180 6.58 -24.93 -44.73
N LEU A 181 7.04 -25.95 -43.98
CA LEU A 181 8.42 -26.41 -44.01
C LEU A 181 8.70 -27.29 -45.24
N ASP A 182 9.62 -26.86 -46.10
CA ASP A 182 10.15 -27.68 -47.20
C ASP A 182 11.46 -28.39 -46.78
N HIS A 183 11.33 -29.48 -46.01
CA HIS A 183 12.46 -30.26 -45.52
C HIS A 183 12.07 -31.72 -45.20
N PRO A 184 12.97 -32.73 -45.36
CA PRO A 184 12.67 -34.14 -45.05
C PRO A 184 12.21 -34.42 -43.61
N LEU A 185 12.52 -33.53 -42.67
CA LEU A 185 12.10 -33.64 -41.27
C LEU A 185 10.65 -33.21 -41.01
N ARG A 186 9.95 -32.65 -42.00
CA ARG A 186 8.55 -32.19 -41.87
C ARG A 186 7.62 -33.24 -41.27
N GLU A 187 7.48 -34.39 -41.94
CA GLU A 187 6.54 -35.44 -41.52
C GLU A 187 6.90 -36.09 -40.16
N PRO A 188 8.18 -36.34 -39.83
CA PRO A 188 8.58 -36.71 -38.48
C PRO A 188 8.21 -35.67 -37.41
N LEU A 189 8.46 -34.38 -37.67
CA LEU A 189 8.18 -33.30 -36.72
C LEU A 189 6.67 -33.12 -36.50
N ILE A 190 5.87 -33.11 -37.56
CA ILE A 190 4.40 -33.02 -37.48
C ILE A 190 3.84 -34.13 -36.59
N ARG A 191 4.20 -35.39 -36.85
CA ARG A 191 3.70 -36.53 -36.07
C ARG A 191 4.10 -36.48 -34.60
N ARG A 192 5.32 -36.02 -34.32
CA ARG A 192 5.84 -35.95 -32.95
C ARG A 192 5.14 -34.87 -32.14
N PHE A 193 5.08 -33.65 -32.67
CA PHE A 193 4.50 -32.51 -31.96
C PHE A 193 2.98 -32.62 -31.82
N ALA A 194 2.27 -33.17 -32.80
CA ALA A 194 0.81 -33.36 -32.74
C ALA A 194 0.33 -34.24 -31.57
N ALA A 195 1.20 -35.11 -31.03
CA ALA A 195 0.89 -36.01 -29.92
C ALA A 195 1.58 -35.60 -28.60
N ALA A 196 2.12 -34.39 -28.53
CA ALA A 196 2.87 -33.90 -27.38
C ALA A 196 1.98 -33.79 -26.14
N VAL A 197 2.51 -34.20 -24.99
CA VAL A 197 1.92 -33.93 -23.66
C VAL A 197 2.86 -33.03 -22.84
N PRO A 198 2.39 -32.39 -21.76
CA PRO A 198 3.23 -31.54 -20.93
C PRO A 198 4.53 -32.20 -20.43
N ALA A 199 4.49 -33.51 -20.16
CA ALA A 199 5.67 -34.29 -19.75
C ALA A 199 6.77 -34.38 -20.82
N ASP A 200 6.43 -34.21 -22.11
CA ASP A 200 7.38 -34.28 -23.22
C ASP A 200 8.08 -32.93 -23.50
N ALA A 201 7.65 -31.83 -22.86
CA ALA A 201 8.04 -30.47 -23.21
C ALA A 201 9.56 -30.29 -23.32
N GLN A 202 10.32 -30.82 -22.36
CA GLN A 202 11.78 -30.72 -22.34
C GLN A 202 12.43 -31.52 -23.49
N ASP A 203 12.04 -32.78 -23.69
CA ASP A 203 12.58 -33.63 -24.76
C ASP A 203 12.26 -33.07 -26.15
N LEU A 204 11.06 -32.49 -26.33
CA LEU A 204 10.67 -31.84 -27.58
C LEU A 204 11.51 -30.61 -27.87
N SER A 205 11.76 -29.78 -26.84
CA SER A 205 12.61 -28.59 -26.96
C SER A 205 14.04 -28.98 -27.32
N GLU A 206 14.65 -29.92 -26.58
CA GLU A 206 16.03 -30.37 -26.83
C GLU A 206 16.22 -30.91 -28.25
N ARG A 207 15.25 -31.65 -28.77
CA ARG A 207 15.31 -32.20 -30.14
C ARG A 207 15.11 -31.14 -31.22
N LEU A 208 14.26 -30.15 -30.98
CA LEU A 208 14.12 -29.02 -31.88
C LEU A 208 15.43 -28.23 -31.92
N THR A 209 16.05 -27.99 -30.76
CA THR A 209 17.39 -27.39 -30.65
C THR A 209 18.44 -28.20 -31.42
N ASP A 210 18.45 -29.52 -31.29
CA ASP A 210 19.36 -30.37 -32.06
C ASP A 210 19.13 -30.28 -33.57
N SER A 211 17.86 -30.22 -34.00
CA SER A 211 17.51 -30.06 -35.42
C SER A 211 17.99 -28.71 -35.96
N LEU A 212 17.90 -27.65 -35.17
CA LEU A 212 18.34 -26.29 -35.53
C LEU A 212 19.86 -26.13 -35.70
N LYS A 213 20.66 -27.08 -35.19
CA LYS A 213 22.10 -27.13 -35.47
C LYS A 213 22.39 -27.45 -36.94
N ASN A 214 21.43 -28.04 -37.67
CA ASN A 214 21.55 -28.27 -39.11
C ASN A 214 21.19 -27.00 -39.88
N ALA A 215 22.16 -26.41 -40.58
CA ALA A 215 21.98 -25.18 -41.35
C ALA A 215 20.88 -25.27 -42.43
N GLY A 216 20.77 -26.42 -43.11
CA GLY A 216 19.73 -26.64 -44.13
C GLY A 216 18.33 -26.67 -43.53
N PHE A 217 18.16 -27.32 -42.37
CA PHE A 217 16.90 -27.28 -41.63
C PHE A 217 16.60 -25.87 -41.12
N ARG A 218 17.60 -25.16 -40.58
CA ARG A 218 17.44 -23.80 -40.07
C ARG A 218 16.93 -22.85 -41.15
N THR A 219 17.56 -22.84 -42.33
CA THR A 219 17.13 -22.01 -43.46
C THR A 219 15.71 -22.37 -43.92
N ALA A 220 15.39 -23.66 -44.03
CA ALA A 220 14.05 -24.10 -44.42
C ALA A 220 12.99 -23.66 -43.38
N LEU A 221 13.34 -23.68 -42.10
CA LEU A 221 12.43 -23.24 -41.04
C LEU A 221 12.26 -21.72 -41.02
N ASP A 222 13.33 -20.94 -41.20
CA ASP A 222 13.23 -19.48 -41.28
C ASP A 222 12.29 -19.09 -42.45
N SER A 223 12.41 -19.75 -43.60
CA SER A 223 11.46 -19.56 -44.72
C SER A 223 10.03 -19.99 -44.41
N ALA A 224 9.82 -21.05 -43.61
CA ALA A 224 8.49 -21.46 -43.16
C ALA A 224 7.85 -20.41 -42.23
N ILE A 225 8.64 -19.82 -41.33
CA ILE A 225 8.22 -18.72 -40.45
C ILE A 225 7.84 -17.48 -41.27
N GLU A 226 8.65 -17.12 -42.26
CA GLU A 226 8.32 -16.02 -43.18
C GLU A 226 7.01 -16.28 -43.93
N ALA A 227 6.80 -17.51 -44.41
CA ALA A 227 5.60 -17.89 -45.16
C ALA A 227 4.33 -17.82 -44.30
N ILE A 228 4.34 -18.37 -43.09
CA ILE A 228 3.16 -18.29 -42.20
C ILE A 228 2.91 -16.84 -41.77
N ASN A 229 3.95 -16.03 -41.53
CA ASN A 229 3.79 -14.63 -41.17
C ASN A 229 3.17 -13.77 -42.29
N ALA A 230 3.33 -14.19 -43.54
CA ALA A 230 2.68 -13.58 -44.70
C ALA A 230 1.22 -14.02 -44.90
N ASP A 231 0.79 -15.12 -44.27
CA ASP A 231 -0.56 -15.68 -44.39
C ASP A 231 -1.42 -15.35 -43.15
N ARG A 232 -2.26 -14.31 -43.27
CA ARG A 232 -3.15 -13.86 -42.19
C ARG A 232 -4.16 -14.91 -41.77
N ALA A 233 -4.65 -15.74 -42.70
CA ALA A 233 -5.61 -16.79 -42.40
C ALA A 233 -4.94 -17.91 -41.59
N ALA A 234 -3.71 -18.27 -41.95
CA ALA A 234 -2.92 -19.25 -41.21
C ALA A 234 -2.56 -18.76 -39.79
N LEU A 235 -2.12 -17.50 -39.65
CA LEU A 235 -1.87 -16.90 -38.33
C LEU A 235 -3.12 -16.89 -37.44
N HIS A 236 -4.27 -16.51 -38.01
CA HIS A 236 -5.53 -16.53 -37.29
C HIS A 236 -5.92 -17.95 -36.87
N ALA A 237 -5.83 -18.93 -37.79
CA ALA A 237 -6.14 -20.32 -37.48
C ALA A 237 -5.23 -20.89 -36.39
N LEU A 238 -3.94 -20.55 -36.39
CA LEU A 238 -3.00 -20.94 -35.35
C LEU A 238 -3.35 -20.28 -34.00
N HIS A 239 -3.64 -18.98 -34.00
CA HIS A 239 -4.10 -18.26 -32.80
C HIS A 239 -5.36 -18.88 -32.20
N GLU A 240 -6.33 -19.27 -33.05
CA GLU A 240 -7.58 -19.88 -32.59
C GLU A 240 -7.41 -21.26 -31.94
N ARG A 241 -6.22 -21.85 -32.01
CA ARG A 241 -5.91 -23.14 -31.39
C ARG A 241 -5.10 -23.03 -30.11
N GLN A 242 -4.79 -21.82 -29.66
CA GLN A 242 -4.07 -21.60 -28.40
C GLN A 242 -5.05 -21.65 -27.21
N HIS A 243 -4.52 -21.96 -26.02
CA HIS A 243 -5.27 -21.90 -24.75
C HIS A 243 -5.62 -20.48 -24.32
N TRP A 244 -4.93 -19.51 -24.91
CA TRP A 244 -5.11 -18.11 -24.68
C TRP A 244 -5.62 -17.40 -25.93
N ARG A 245 -6.13 -16.18 -25.73
CA ARG A 245 -6.65 -15.32 -26.79
C ARG A 245 -6.15 -13.90 -26.58
N LEU A 246 -5.53 -13.34 -27.62
CA LEU A 246 -5.16 -11.92 -27.63
C LEU A 246 -6.41 -11.05 -27.70
N ALA A 247 -6.40 -9.97 -26.92
CA ALA A 247 -7.47 -9.01 -26.87
C ALA A 247 -6.96 -7.58 -26.84
N TRP A 248 -7.81 -6.67 -27.30
CA TRP A 248 -7.63 -5.24 -27.08
C TRP A 248 -7.61 -4.97 -25.57
N TRP A 249 -6.64 -4.20 -25.10
CA TRP A 249 -6.43 -3.95 -23.67
C TRP A 249 -7.70 -3.47 -22.94
N ARG A 250 -8.57 -2.73 -23.62
CA ARG A 250 -9.84 -2.23 -23.06
C ARG A 250 -10.86 -3.32 -22.74
N LEU A 251 -10.71 -4.53 -23.27
CA LEU A 251 -11.60 -5.66 -22.96
C LEU A 251 -11.32 -6.26 -21.57
N ALA A 252 -10.14 -6.02 -20.99
CA ALA A 252 -9.71 -6.59 -19.71
C ALA A 252 -10.71 -6.34 -18.58
N ARG A 253 -11.30 -5.14 -18.50
CA ARG A 253 -12.27 -4.77 -17.44
C ARG A 253 -13.56 -5.61 -17.45
N GLU A 254 -13.94 -6.17 -18.59
CA GLU A 254 -15.24 -6.83 -18.78
C GLU A 254 -15.12 -8.36 -18.87
N LYS A 255 -14.01 -8.88 -19.40
CA LYS A 255 -13.90 -10.28 -19.81
C LYS A 255 -12.60 -10.97 -19.38
N LEU A 256 -11.89 -10.44 -18.39
CA LEU A 256 -10.72 -11.14 -17.90
C LEU A 256 -11.11 -12.51 -17.34
N SER A 257 -10.29 -13.50 -17.65
CA SER A 257 -10.54 -14.91 -17.33
C SER A 257 -9.78 -15.38 -16.09
N TYR A 258 -9.27 -14.46 -15.27
CA TYR A 258 -8.54 -14.77 -14.05
C TYR A 258 -8.69 -13.64 -13.01
N ARG A 259 -8.58 -13.99 -11.72
CA ARG A 259 -8.54 -13.00 -10.64
C ARG A 259 -7.23 -12.21 -10.69
N ARG A 260 -7.32 -10.90 -10.46
CA ARG A 260 -6.17 -9.99 -10.39
C ARG A 260 -5.92 -9.47 -8.97
N PHE A 261 -4.79 -8.78 -8.80
CA PHE A 261 -4.63 -7.80 -7.73
C PHE A 261 -5.31 -6.48 -8.15
N PHE A 262 -6.38 -6.11 -7.43
CA PHE A 262 -7.24 -4.97 -7.74
C PHE A 262 -7.69 -4.96 -9.22
N GLU A 263 -7.34 -3.92 -9.99
CA GLU A 263 -7.66 -3.78 -11.41
C GLU A 263 -6.45 -4.03 -12.33
N ILE A 264 -5.30 -4.40 -11.78
CA ILE A 264 -4.01 -4.51 -12.50
C ILE A 264 -3.95 -5.84 -13.24
N ALA A 265 -4.11 -5.80 -14.58
CA ALA A 265 -4.09 -7.00 -15.42
C ALA A 265 -2.73 -7.72 -15.41
N ASP A 266 -1.65 -7.00 -15.11
CA ASP A 266 -0.30 -7.57 -15.08
C ASP A 266 0.00 -8.37 -13.80
N LEU A 267 -0.97 -8.51 -12.87
CA LEU A 267 -0.81 -9.24 -11.61
C LEU A 267 -1.91 -10.30 -11.47
N ILE A 268 -1.54 -11.58 -11.60
CA ILE A 268 -2.47 -12.72 -11.53
C ILE A 268 -2.54 -13.31 -10.13
N GLY A 269 -3.76 -13.58 -9.66
CA GLY A 269 -4.03 -14.16 -8.36
C GLY A 269 -3.52 -15.59 -8.22
N VAL A 270 -2.84 -15.87 -7.10
CA VAL A 270 -2.31 -17.19 -6.71
C VAL A 270 -3.23 -17.86 -5.69
N ARG A 271 -3.45 -19.16 -5.85
CA ARG A 271 -4.34 -19.98 -5.02
C ARG A 271 -3.60 -20.60 -3.83
N GLN A 272 -3.28 -19.77 -2.84
CA GLN A 272 -2.54 -20.18 -1.64
C GLN A 272 -3.27 -21.22 -0.79
N GLU A 273 -4.60 -21.35 -0.94
CA GLU A 273 -5.38 -22.40 -0.28
C GLU A 273 -5.04 -23.82 -0.77
N ILE A 274 -4.29 -23.96 -1.88
CA ILE A 274 -3.79 -25.24 -2.36
C ILE A 274 -2.41 -25.52 -1.74
N ARG A 275 -2.33 -26.59 -0.93
CA ARG A 275 -1.09 -27.02 -0.23
C ARG A 275 0.16 -27.10 -1.10
N ARG A 276 0.03 -27.58 -2.35
CA ARG A 276 1.16 -27.64 -3.30
C ARG A 276 1.67 -26.23 -3.63
N VAL A 277 0.75 -25.31 -3.91
CA VAL A 277 1.04 -23.92 -4.30
C VAL A 277 1.70 -23.19 -3.15
N PHE A 278 1.14 -23.30 -1.95
CA PHE A 278 1.74 -22.78 -0.71
C PHE A 278 3.17 -23.30 -0.54
N ARG A 279 3.37 -24.62 -0.56
CA ARG A 279 4.71 -25.21 -0.39
C ARG A 279 5.70 -24.75 -1.45
N ASP A 280 5.29 -24.77 -2.72
CA ASP A 280 6.19 -24.46 -3.85
C ASP A 280 6.58 -22.96 -3.86
N SER A 281 5.67 -22.06 -3.48
CA SER A 281 5.93 -20.62 -3.35
C SER A 281 6.72 -20.24 -2.10
N HIS A 282 6.53 -20.93 -0.97
CA HIS A 282 7.18 -20.58 0.31
C HIS A 282 8.49 -21.32 0.57
N ARG A 283 8.84 -22.32 -0.25
CA ARG A 283 10.02 -23.19 -0.06
C ARG A 283 11.29 -22.40 0.24
N ARG A 284 11.56 -21.32 -0.53
CA ARG A 284 12.79 -20.53 -0.33
C ARG A 284 12.77 -19.76 0.98
N VAL A 285 11.65 -19.13 1.31
CA VAL A 285 11.49 -18.34 2.54
C VAL A 285 11.60 -19.24 3.78
N VAL A 286 10.93 -20.39 3.78
CA VAL A 286 11.02 -21.39 4.87
C VAL A 286 12.46 -21.89 5.04
N ARG A 287 13.18 -22.13 3.94
CA ARG A 287 14.60 -22.51 3.99
C ARG A 287 15.45 -21.41 4.64
N LEU A 288 15.27 -20.16 4.24
CA LEU A 288 16.03 -19.03 4.80
C LEU A 288 15.76 -18.84 6.30
N ALA A 289 14.53 -19.05 6.75
CA ALA A 289 14.17 -19.06 8.17
C ALA A 289 14.90 -20.19 8.93
N GLY A 290 14.90 -21.41 8.40
CA GLY A 290 15.61 -22.56 8.99
C GLY A 290 17.14 -22.40 9.02
N GLU A 291 17.72 -21.64 8.09
CA GLU A 291 19.14 -21.27 8.08
C GLU A 291 19.46 -20.11 9.06
N GLY A 292 18.45 -19.56 9.74
CA GLY A 292 18.57 -18.40 10.63
C GLY A 292 18.90 -17.10 9.90
N ARG A 293 18.53 -16.99 8.63
CA ARG A 293 18.75 -15.81 7.78
C ARG A 293 17.54 -14.87 7.74
N LEU A 294 16.38 -15.35 8.19
CA LEU A 294 15.16 -14.57 8.39
C LEU A 294 14.71 -14.64 9.85
N ASP A 295 14.35 -13.48 10.39
CA ASP A 295 13.78 -13.33 11.73
C ASP A 295 12.26 -13.05 11.66
N GLY A 296 11.79 -12.50 10.53
CA GLY A 296 10.38 -12.26 10.32
C GLY A 296 9.97 -12.14 8.86
N ILE A 297 8.67 -12.06 8.64
CA ILE A 297 8.03 -11.88 7.35
C ILE A 297 6.89 -10.86 7.51
N ARG A 298 6.82 -9.89 6.60
CA ARG A 298 5.63 -9.07 6.39
C ARG A 298 4.86 -9.64 5.21
N ILE A 299 3.58 -9.91 5.41
CA ILE A 299 2.69 -10.46 4.39
C ILE A 299 1.98 -9.31 3.67
N ASP A 300 2.28 -9.17 2.39
CA ASP A 300 1.60 -8.26 1.48
C ASP A 300 0.15 -8.68 1.23
N HIS A 301 -0.75 -7.70 1.25
CA HIS A 301 -2.15 -7.82 0.87
C HIS A 301 -2.84 -9.11 1.36
N VAL A 302 -2.81 -9.32 2.68
CA VAL A 302 -3.36 -10.54 3.29
C VAL A 302 -4.86 -10.71 2.98
N ASP A 303 -5.57 -9.58 2.81
CA ASP A 303 -6.99 -9.54 2.47
C ASP A 303 -7.31 -9.98 1.04
N GLY A 304 -6.31 -10.21 0.17
CA GLY A 304 -6.52 -10.84 -1.14
C GLY A 304 -6.53 -12.37 -1.08
N VAL A 305 -5.97 -12.95 -0.01
CA VAL A 305 -5.88 -14.40 0.16
C VAL A 305 -7.28 -15.00 0.41
N ALA A 306 -7.53 -16.19 -0.13
CA ALA A 306 -8.81 -16.88 -0.04
C ALA A 306 -9.23 -17.13 1.42
N ASP A 307 -8.31 -17.67 2.22
CA ASP A 307 -8.48 -17.94 3.65
C ASP A 307 -7.23 -17.46 4.42
N PRO A 308 -7.21 -16.19 4.87
CA PRO A 308 -6.08 -15.63 5.60
C PRO A 308 -5.71 -16.41 6.87
N LYS A 309 -6.71 -16.91 7.61
CA LYS A 309 -6.47 -17.62 8.87
C LYS A 309 -5.76 -18.95 8.61
N ALA A 310 -6.26 -19.74 7.66
CA ALA A 310 -5.63 -21.00 7.29
C ALA A 310 -4.24 -20.78 6.71
N TYR A 311 -4.07 -19.79 5.83
CA TYR A 311 -2.77 -19.42 5.25
C TYR A 311 -1.72 -19.08 6.32
N LEU A 312 -2.08 -18.23 7.29
CA LEU A 312 -1.17 -17.82 8.36
C LEU A 312 -0.85 -18.98 9.32
N SER A 313 -1.82 -19.88 9.55
CA SER A 313 -1.60 -21.12 10.31
C SER A 313 -0.62 -22.06 9.60
N ASP A 314 -0.80 -22.28 8.29
CA ASP A 314 0.10 -23.09 7.47
C ASP A 314 1.51 -22.49 7.44
N LEU A 315 1.61 -21.15 7.40
CA LEU A 315 2.88 -20.43 7.50
C LEU A 315 3.58 -20.67 8.84
N ARG A 316 2.86 -20.53 9.96
CA ARG A 316 3.38 -20.84 11.29
C ARG A 316 3.86 -22.28 11.39
N GLU A 317 3.08 -23.25 10.91
CA GLU A 317 3.44 -24.67 10.93
C GLU A 317 4.71 -24.93 10.10
N ALA A 318 4.78 -24.39 8.89
CA ALA A 318 5.94 -24.55 8.01
C ALA A 318 7.22 -23.95 8.62
N MET A 319 7.11 -22.83 9.33
CA MET A 319 8.24 -22.19 10.01
C MET A 319 8.69 -22.97 11.25
N GLY A 320 7.74 -23.47 12.05
CA GLY A 320 8.04 -24.37 13.18
C GLY A 320 8.70 -25.67 12.73
N ALA A 321 8.23 -26.26 11.63
CA ALA A 321 8.86 -27.44 11.03
C ALA A 321 10.30 -27.18 10.53
N ALA A 322 10.63 -25.93 10.18
CA ALA A 322 11.99 -25.50 9.87
C ALA A 322 12.84 -25.11 11.11
N GLY A 323 12.29 -25.26 12.32
CA GLY A 323 12.95 -24.93 13.59
C GLY A 323 12.90 -23.46 13.97
N LYS A 324 11.96 -22.68 13.40
CA LYS A 324 11.78 -21.24 13.63
C LYS A 324 10.38 -20.93 14.16
N ASP A 325 10.03 -21.52 15.31
CA ASP A 325 8.73 -21.29 15.98
C ASP A 325 8.51 -19.83 16.41
N ASP A 326 9.61 -19.08 16.56
CA ASP A 326 9.65 -17.70 17.05
C ASP A 326 9.70 -16.65 15.92
N ILE A 327 9.40 -17.04 14.67
CA ILE A 327 9.40 -16.10 13.54
C ILE A 327 8.35 -15.00 13.74
N VAL A 328 8.70 -13.77 13.39
CA VAL A 328 7.77 -12.64 13.40
C VAL A 328 6.93 -12.67 12.12
N ILE A 329 5.62 -12.47 12.23
CA ILE A 329 4.70 -12.34 11.12
C ILE A 329 3.90 -11.06 11.31
N HIS A 330 4.13 -10.09 10.43
CA HIS A 330 3.29 -8.90 10.29
C HIS A 330 2.40 -9.05 9.06
N VAL A 331 1.22 -8.44 9.10
CA VAL A 331 0.30 -8.43 7.96
C VAL A 331 0.02 -7.00 7.51
N GLU A 332 0.09 -6.76 6.20
CA GLU A 332 -0.56 -5.58 5.64
C GLU A 332 -2.06 -5.80 5.63
N LYS A 333 -2.75 -5.09 6.52
CA LYS A 333 -4.20 -5.12 6.66
C LYS A 333 -4.68 -3.74 7.13
N ILE A 334 -5.68 -3.21 6.47
CA ILE A 334 -6.26 -1.91 6.81
C ILE A 334 -7.43 -2.13 7.76
N LEU A 335 -7.35 -1.56 8.96
CA LEU A 335 -8.43 -1.56 9.96
C LEU A 335 -9.23 -0.27 9.81
N THR A 336 -10.56 -0.38 9.81
CA THR A 336 -11.48 0.77 9.68
C THR A 336 -12.41 0.86 10.89
N GLY A 337 -12.70 2.08 11.35
CA GLY A 337 -13.58 2.35 12.47
C GLY A 337 -13.26 1.51 13.71
N PRO A 338 -14.23 0.80 14.30
CA PRO A 338 -14.02 -0.01 15.51
C PRO A 338 -13.42 -1.40 15.22
N GLU A 339 -13.00 -1.70 13.98
CA GLU A 339 -12.44 -3.01 13.63
C GLU A 339 -11.17 -3.30 14.44
N ARG A 340 -11.07 -4.52 14.96
CA ARG A 340 -9.90 -5.02 15.70
C ARG A 340 -9.18 -6.11 14.90
N LEU A 341 -7.87 -6.21 15.08
CA LEU A 341 -7.08 -7.29 14.48
C LEU A 341 -7.54 -8.66 15.02
N ARG A 342 -7.68 -9.63 14.12
CA ARG A 342 -8.12 -10.99 14.46
C ARG A 342 -7.04 -11.71 15.28
N ARG A 343 -7.21 -11.82 16.60
CA ARG A 343 -6.28 -12.58 17.46
C ARG A 343 -6.13 -14.05 17.05
N SER A 344 -7.14 -14.63 16.42
CA SER A 344 -7.09 -16.00 15.90
C SER A 344 -6.09 -16.21 14.76
N TRP A 345 -5.54 -15.14 14.17
CA TRP A 345 -4.52 -15.23 13.12
C TRP A 345 -3.12 -15.53 13.66
N ASN A 346 -2.89 -15.34 14.96
CA ASN A 346 -1.61 -15.62 15.61
C ASN A 346 -0.42 -14.92 14.92
N VAL A 347 -0.57 -13.61 14.71
CA VAL A 347 0.42 -12.70 14.12
C VAL A 347 0.82 -11.62 15.13
N GLU A 348 1.99 -11.01 14.96
CA GLU A 348 2.52 -10.01 15.88
C GLU A 348 1.83 -8.64 15.74
N GLY A 349 1.22 -8.36 14.59
CA GLY A 349 0.38 -7.18 14.37
C GLY A 349 0.27 -6.78 12.90
N THR A 350 -0.32 -5.60 12.66
CA THR A 350 -0.37 -5.01 11.31
C THR A 350 0.93 -4.26 10.98
N THR A 351 1.00 -3.71 9.77
CA THR A 351 2.01 -2.73 9.37
C THR A 351 1.78 -1.31 9.89
N GLY A 352 0.69 -1.04 10.62
CA GLY A 352 0.58 0.18 11.45
C GLY A 352 -0.21 1.35 10.89
N TYR A 353 -1.00 1.20 9.83
CA TYR A 353 -1.81 2.29 9.28
C TYR A 353 -2.82 2.84 10.31
N GLU A 354 -3.36 1.99 11.18
CA GLU A 354 -4.27 2.43 12.25
C GLU A 354 -3.60 3.34 13.29
N PHE A 355 -2.27 3.33 13.38
CA PHE A 355 -1.53 4.29 14.21
C PHE A 355 -1.55 5.70 13.58
N ILE A 356 -1.47 5.79 12.25
CA ILE A 356 -1.61 7.07 11.53
C ILE A 356 -3.01 7.64 11.78
N THR A 357 -4.05 6.81 11.70
CA THR A 357 -5.44 7.21 11.99
C THR A 357 -5.64 7.64 13.45
N ALA A 358 -5.00 6.96 14.42
CA ALA A 358 -5.05 7.39 15.81
C ALA A 358 -4.37 8.77 16.02
N LEU A 359 -3.26 9.04 15.32
CA LEU A 359 -2.56 10.33 15.39
C LEU A 359 -3.33 11.45 14.71
N SER A 360 -4.06 11.19 13.61
CA SER A 360 -4.89 12.23 12.97
C SER A 360 -5.96 12.74 13.93
N GLY A 361 -6.59 11.84 14.69
CA GLY A 361 -7.52 12.21 15.75
C GLY A 361 -6.91 13.13 16.82
N LEU A 362 -5.62 12.98 17.11
CA LEU A 362 -4.90 13.81 18.09
C LEU A 362 -4.55 15.21 17.55
N TYR A 363 -4.14 15.31 16.29
CA TYR A 363 -3.56 16.53 15.72
C TYR A 363 -4.55 17.40 14.95
N VAL A 364 -5.70 16.88 14.56
CA VAL A 364 -6.78 17.69 13.98
C VAL A 364 -7.63 18.30 15.09
N ASP A 365 -7.91 19.60 14.98
CA ASP A 365 -8.77 20.30 15.93
C ASP A 365 -10.25 19.97 15.66
N ALA A 366 -10.79 18.99 16.38
CA ALA A 366 -12.19 18.58 16.28
C ALA A 366 -13.18 19.73 16.50
N ALA A 367 -12.82 20.77 17.26
CA ALA A 367 -13.70 21.92 17.51
C ALA A 367 -13.90 22.79 16.25
N GLN A 368 -13.05 22.65 15.23
CA GLN A 368 -13.04 23.46 14.01
C GLN A 368 -13.66 22.75 12.80
N GLU A 369 -14.31 21.60 12.99
CA GLU A 369 -14.90 20.85 11.86
C GLU A 369 -15.92 21.69 11.07
N GLU A 370 -16.81 22.42 11.76
CA GLU A 370 -17.82 23.27 11.11
C GLU A 370 -17.15 24.42 10.33
N ALA A 371 -16.14 25.07 10.93
CA ALA A 371 -15.39 26.16 10.30
C ALA A 371 -14.62 25.68 9.06
N MET A 372 -13.98 24.51 9.14
CA MET A 372 -13.28 23.90 8.01
C MET A 372 -14.23 23.50 6.89
N SER A 373 -15.39 22.92 7.23
CA SER A 373 -16.40 22.56 6.24
C SER A 373 -16.95 23.80 5.55
N ALA A 374 -17.26 24.86 6.31
CA ALA A 374 -17.69 26.14 5.75
C ALA A 374 -16.62 26.78 4.86
N ALA A 375 -15.35 26.76 5.26
CA ALA A 375 -14.23 27.27 4.47
C ALA A 375 -14.06 26.50 3.15
N TYR A 376 -14.18 25.17 3.19
CA TYR A 376 -14.10 24.33 1.99
C TYR A 376 -15.29 24.57 1.06
N GLU A 377 -16.52 24.52 1.58
CA GLU A 377 -17.75 24.73 0.81
C GLU A 377 -17.82 26.12 0.17
N ASP A 378 -17.39 27.17 0.88
CA ASP A 378 -17.27 28.55 0.37
C ASP A 378 -16.27 28.66 -0.79
N PHE A 379 -15.25 27.79 -0.85
CA PHE A 379 -14.31 27.77 -1.97
C PHE A 379 -14.79 26.90 -3.14
N VAL A 380 -15.35 25.72 -2.88
CA VAL A 380 -15.73 24.77 -3.95
C VAL A 380 -17.12 25.02 -4.53
N ASP A 381 -17.96 25.80 -3.86
CA ASP A 381 -19.36 26.08 -4.22
C ASP A 381 -20.19 24.79 -4.41
N ASP A 382 -19.94 23.78 -3.56
CA ASP A 382 -20.61 22.47 -3.56
C ASP A 382 -20.75 21.95 -2.12
N ALA A 383 -21.92 21.44 -1.77
CA ALA A 383 -22.25 20.84 -0.48
C ALA A 383 -22.32 19.31 -0.58
N ALA A 384 -21.35 18.71 -1.28
CA ALA A 384 -21.29 17.27 -1.48
C ALA A 384 -21.20 16.53 -0.13
N ARG A 385 -21.88 15.37 -0.03
CA ARG A 385 -21.82 14.51 1.16
C ARG A 385 -20.85 13.35 0.93
N LEU A 386 -19.85 13.22 1.80
CA LEU A 386 -18.82 12.19 1.72
C LEU A 386 -19.41 10.77 1.65
N GLU A 387 -20.37 10.43 2.50
CA GLU A 387 -21.02 9.11 2.51
C GLU A 387 -21.63 8.77 1.13
N ALA A 388 -22.37 9.71 0.55
CA ALA A 388 -22.97 9.54 -0.78
C ALA A 388 -21.90 9.38 -1.86
N LEU A 389 -20.78 10.09 -1.73
CA LEU A 389 -19.65 9.98 -2.64
C LEU A 389 -18.96 8.61 -2.54
N VAL A 390 -18.72 8.11 -1.32
CA VAL A 390 -18.14 6.77 -1.07
C VAL A 390 -19.01 5.69 -1.70
N HIS A 391 -20.32 5.68 -1.44
CA HIS A 391 -21.21 4.69 -2.04
C HIS A 391 -21.27 4.79 -3.57
N LYS A 392 -21.31 6.01 -4.11
CA LYS A 392 -21.28 6.24 -5.57
C LYS A 392 -20.02 5.64 -6.19
N GLN A 393 -18.84 5.88 -5.60
CA GLN A 393 -17.59 5.38 -6.15
C GLN A 393 -17.41 3.88 -5.94
N LYS A 394 -17.81 3.31 -4.78
CA LYS A 394 -17.85 1.85 -4.58
C LYS A 394 -18.67 1.17 -5.66
N ARG A 395 -19.85 1.73 -5.97
CA ARG A 395 -20.74 1.22 -7.01
C ARG A 395 -20.09 1.34 -8.40
N ALA A 396 -19.48 2.48 -8.72
CA ALA A 396 -18.81 2.69 -10.00
C ALA A 396 -17.66 1.70 -10.20
N ILE A 397 -16.74 1.58 -9.23
CA ILE A 397 -15.61 0.65 -9.27
C ILE A 397 -16.10 -0.79 -9.43
N PHE A 398 -17.07 -1.23 -8.63
CA PHE A 398 -17.50 -2.63 -8.68
C PHE A 398 -18.23 -2.97 -9.99
N SER A 399 -19.05 -2.04 -10.52
CA SER A 399 -19.82 -2.29 -11.75
C SER A 399 -19.05 -2.02 -13.05
N GLN A 400 -17.96 -1.25 -13.03
CA GLN A 400 -17.23 -0.84 -14.24
C GLN A 400 -15.82 -1.42 -14.30
N ASN A 401 -15.03 -1.27 -13.23
CA ASN A 401 -13.62 -1.67 -13.21
C ASN A 401 -13.46 -3.16 -12.84
N LEU A 402 -14.34 -3.65 -11.96
CA LEU A 402 -14.39 -5.03 -11.47
C LEU A 402 -15.64 -5.78 -11.98
N ALA A 403 -16.10 -5.41 -13.18
CA ALA A 403 -17.31 -5.97 -13.78
C ALA A 403 -17.19 -7.49 -14.04
N GLY A 404 -15.98 -7.96 -14.37
CA GLY A 404 -15.70 -9.40 -14.50
C GLY A 404 -15.90 -10.15 -13.18
N GLU A 405 -15.37 -9.62 -12.09
CA GLU A 405 -15.51 -10.20 -10.74
C GLU A 405 -16.99 -10.20 -10.29
N LEU A 406 -17.74 -9.12 -10.57
CA LEU A 406 -19.18 -9.04 -10.31
C LEU A 406 -19.98 -10.08 -11.11
N SER A 407 -19.59 -10.35 -12.36
CA SER A 407 -20.20 -11.40 -13.19
C SER A 407 -20.01 -12.77 -12.56
N VAL A 408 -18.78 -13.12 -12.17
CA VAL A 408 -18.46 -14.40 -11.50
C VAL A 408 -19.28 -14.57 -10.22
N LEU A 409 -19.36 -13.53 -9.39
CA LEU A 409 -20.18 -13.57 -8.17
C LEU A 409 -21.67 -13.78 -8.45
N SER A 410 -22.17 -13.15 -9.51
CA SER A 410 -23.56 -13.29 -9.93
C SER A 410 -23.86 -14.73 -10.39
N ASP A 411 -22.95 -15.33 -11.15
CA ASP A 411 -23.10 -16.71 -11.64
C ASP A 411 -23.05 -17.73 -10.49
N GLU A 412 -22.14 -17.57 -9.53
CA GLU A 412 -22.06 -18.40 -8.32
C GLU A 412 -23.35 -18.32 -7.49
N ALA A 413 -23.83 -17.10 -7.23
CA ALA A 413 -25.06 -16.88 -6.47
C ALA A 413 -26.30 -17.46 -7.19
N LEU A 414 -26.39 -17.29 -8.52
CA LEU A 414 -27.44 -17.89 -9.34
C LEU A 414 -27.39 -19.43 -9.32
N GLY A 415 -26.18 -20.00 -9.32
CA GLY A 415 -25.97 -21.44 -9.21
C GLY A 415 -26.61 -22.02 -7.96
N VAL A 416 -26.46 -21.34 -6.81
CA VAL A 416 -27.12 -21.70 -5.55
C VAL A 416 -28.63 -21.42 -5.61
N ALA A 417 -29.03 -20.22 -6.04
CA ALA A 417 -30.43 -19.79 -6.06
C ALA A 417 -31.33 -20.73 -6.88
N ARG A 418 -30.84 -21.23 -8.03
CA ARG A 418 -31.59 -22.14 -8.92
C ARG A 418 -31.96 -23.49 -8.29
N ARG A 419 -31.26 -23.91 -7.24
CA ARG A 419 -31.50 -25.19 -6.55
C ARG A 419 -32.57 -25.07 -5.47
N GLY A 420 -32.69 -23.90 -4.83
CA GLY A 420 -33.68 -23.65 -3.79
C GLY A 420 -35.09 -23.38 -4.35
N LEU A 421 -36.12 -23.97 -3.71
CA LEU A 421 -37.51 -23.82 -4.16
C LEU A 421 -38.02 -22.36 -4.07
N SER A 422 -37.65 -21.64 -3.02
CA SER A 422 -38.06 -20.24 -2.79
C SER A 422 -37.15 -19.21 -3.48
N THR A 423 -36.01 -19.64 -4.01
CA THR A 423 -34.98 -18.76 -4.59
C THR A 423 -34.84 -18.94 -6.11
N ARG A 424 -35.48 -19.96 -6.70
CA ARG A 424 -35.33 -20.31 -8.12
C ARG A 424 -35.80 -19.24 -9.11
N ASP A 425 -36.66 -18.34 -8.65
CA ASP A 425 -37.23 -17.25 -9.46
C ASP A 425 -36.44 -15.93 -9.31
N PHE A 426 -35.32 -15.94 -8.57
CA PHE A 426 -34.41 -14.80 -8.53
C PHE A 426 -33.74 -14.61 -9.89
N GLY A 427 -34.07 -13.49 -10.54
CA GLY A 427 -33.51 -13.13 -11.83
C GLY A 427 -32.05 -12.67 -11.73
N PRO A 428 -31.25 -12.83 -12.81
CA PRO A 428 -29.84 -12.44 -12.83
C PRO A 428 -29.63 -10.96 -12.47
N ASP A 429 -30.39 -10.06 -13.08
CA ASP A 429 -30.27 -8.62 -12.84
C ASP A 429 -30.53 -8.22 -11.38
N THR A 430 -31.60 -8.71 -10.77
CA THR A 430 -31.92 -8.41 -9.36
C THR A 430 -30.86 -8.95 -8.41
N LEU A 431 -30.34 -10.15 -8.67
CA LEU A 431 -29.31 -10.76 -7.83
C LEU A 431 -27.96 -10.02 -7.98
N THR A 432 -27.55 -9.69 -9.19
CA THR A 432 -26.35 -8.86 -9.45
C THR A 432 -26.45 -7.51 -8.73
N ARG A 433 -27.59 -6.82 -8.81
CA ARG A 433 -27.79 -5.56 -8.07
C ARG A 433 -27.74 -5.77 -6.55
N SER A 434 -28.27 -6.87 -6.04
CA SER A 434 -28.24 -7.19 -4.61
C SER A 434 -26.81 -7.42 -4.11
N ILE A 435 -26.01 -8.17 -4.87
CA ILE A 435 -24.58 -8.40 -4.57
C ILE A 435 -23.83 -7.07 -4.56
N LEU A 436 -24.03 -6.25 -5.59
CA LEU A 436 -23.41 -4.95 -5.74
C LEU A 436 -23.73 -4.04 -4.55
N GLU A 437 -25.01 -3.92 -4.17
CA GLU A 437 -25.44 -3.02 -3.10
C GLU A 437 -25.04 -3.51 -1.70
N VAL A 438 -25.03 -4.82 -1.46
CA VAL A 438 -24.49 -5.35 -0.19
C VAL A 438 -22.98 -5.08 -0.09
N ALA A 439 -22.22 -5.27 -1.18
CA ALA A 439 -20.80 -4.95 -1.20
C ALA A 439 -20.51 -3.44 -0.98
N THR A 440 -21.32 -2.55 -1.57
CA THR A 440 -21.15 -1.10 -1.41
C THR A 440 -21.51 -0.61 -0.01
N ALA A 441 -22.37 -1.33 0.70
CA ALA A 441 -22.81 -1.02 2.05
C ALA A 441 -21.82 -1.49 3.14
N LEU A 442 -20.84 -2.33 2.83
CA LEU A 442 -19.86 -2.77 3.81
C LEU A 442 -18.98 -1.59 4.29
N PRO A 443 -18.85 -1.40 5.63
CA PRO A 443 -17.96 -0.39 6.19
C PRO A 443 -16.49 -0.85 6.25
N VAL A 444 -16.24 -2.16 6.17
CA VAL A 444 -14.91 -2.78 6.23
C VAL A 444 -14.42 -3.21 4.84
N TYR A 445 -13.12 -3.48 4.71
CA TYR A 445 -12.53 -4.01 3.47
C TYR A 445 -13.13 -5.37 3.10
N ARG A 446 -13.26 -6.29 4.06
CA ARG A 446 -13.89 -7.59 3.87
C ARG A 446 -14.31 -8.21 5.20
N THR A 447 -15.19 -9.20 5.11
CA THR A 447 -15.46 -10.14 6.20
C THR A 447 -14.56 -11.38 6.10
N TYR A 448 -14.61 -12.25 7.11
CA TYR A 448 -13.80 -13.46 7.22
C TYR A 448 -14.63 -14.69 7.62
N SER A 449 -15.81 -14.83 7.01
CA SER A 449 -16.58 -16.07 6.99
C SER A 449 -15.84 -17.14 6.18
N GLY A 450 -15.83 -18.37 6.69
CA GLY A 450 -15.12 -19.48 6.04
C GLY A 450 -15.52 -20.85 6.56
N VAL A 451 -14.67 -21.84 6.30
CA VAL A 451 -14.92 -23.25 6.69
C VAL A 451 -15.01 -23.45 8.21
N ASP A 452 -14.37 -22.56 8.98
CA ASP A 452 -14.43 -22.54 10.44
C ASP A 452 -15.70 -21.88 11.00
N GLY A 453 -16.59 -21.39 10.12
CA GLY A 453 -17.82 -20.68 10.47
C GLY A 453 -17.77 -19.18 10.21
N VAL A 454 -18.74 -18.47 10.78
CA VAL A 454 -18.92 -17.02 10.62
C VAL A 454 -18.63 -16.35 11.97
N PRO A 455 -17.61 -15.47 12.04
CA PRO A 455 -17.35 -14.69 13.24
C PRO A 455 -18.57 -13.84 13.63
N PRO A 456 -18.97 -13.76 14.92
CA PRO A 456 -20.12 -12.96 15.35
C PRO A 456 -20.08 -11.50 14.92
N GLU A 457 -18.90 -10.89 14.97
CA GLU A 457 -18.65 -9.52 14.51
C GLU A 457 -18.91 -9.36 12.99
N ASP A 458 -18.59 -10.37 12.19
CA ASP A 458 -18.84 -10.34 10.74
C ASP A 458 -20.31 -10.57 10.42
N ALA A 459 -20.98 -11.46 11.16
CA ALA A 459 -22.41 -11.64 11.04
C ALA A 459 -23.18 -10.33 11.29
N ALA A 460 -22.76 -9.56 12.31
CA ALA A 460 -23.33 -8.25 12.61
C ALA A 460 -23.10 -7.25 11.47
N ILE A 461 -21.88 -7.16 10.94
CA ILE A 461 -21.56 -6.30 9.79
C ILE A 461 -22.41 -6.66 8.56
N ILE A 462 -22.58 -7.96 8.28
CA ILE A 462 -23.40 -8.44 7.17
C ILE A 462 -24.87 -8.05 7.38
N ASP A 463 -25.39 -8.24 8.60
CA ASP A 463 -26.78 -7.90 8.94
C ASP A 463 -27.03 -6.39 8.83
N GLU A 464 -26.10 -5.55 9.27
CA GLU A 464 -26.16 -4.10 9.13
C GLU A 464 -26.15 -3.67 7.65
N ALA A 465 -25.26 -4.24 6.83
CA ALA A 465 -25.21 -3.96 5.40
C ALA A 465 -26.52 -4.35 4.69
N VAL A 466 -27.05 -5.55 4.97
CA VAL A 466 -28.35 -6.01 4.45
C VAL A 466 -29.49 -5.09 4.90
N ALA A 467 -29.53 -4.70 6.17
CA ALA A 467 -30.53 -3.79 6.70
C ALA A 467 -30.47 -2.40 6.04
N TRP A 468 -29.26 -1.87 5.82
CA TRP A 468 -29.05 -0.59 5.16
C TRP A 468 -29.56 -0.62 3.71
N VAL A 469 -29.26 -1.67 2.95
CA VAL A 469 -29.70 -1.83 1.55
C VAL A 469 -31.23 -1.84 1.45
N LYS A 470 -31.89 -2.58 2.36
CA LYS A 470 -33.36 -2.65 2.45
C LYS A 470 -33.97 -1.31 2.84
N ALA A 471 -33.44 -0.66 3.88
CA ALA A 471 -33.94 0.62 4.37
C ALA A 471 -33.85 1.72 3.31
N ASN A 472 -32.80 1.71 2.48
CA ASN A 472 -32.58 2.67 1.41
C ASN A 472 -33.23 2.28 0.07
N ARG A 473 -34.00 1.17 0.01
CA ARG A 473 -34.69 0.66 -1.19
C ARG A 473 -33.79 0.63 -2.44
N LYS A 474 -32.54 0.19 -2.28
CA LYS A 474 -31.58 0.10 -3.40
C LYS A 474 -31.95 -1.02 -4.39
N VAL A 475 -32.72 -2.00 -3.93
CA VAL A 475 -33.28 -3.11 -4.70
C VAL A 475 -34.79 -3.18 -4.45
N GLU A 476 -35.57 -3.57 -5.45
CA GLU A 476 -37.04 -3.58 -5.39
C GLU A 476 -37.62 -4.63 -4.43
N ALA A 477 -36.94 -5.76 -4.29
CA ALA A 477 -37.33 -6.90 -3.47
C ALA A 477 -36.28 -7.16 -2.38
N ASP A 478 -36.75 -7.46 -1.17
CA ASP A 478 -35.89 -7.71 0.00
C ASP A 478 -35.29 -9.12 -0.04
N GLU A 479 -36.01 -10.09 -0.60
CA GLU A 479 -35.65 -11.51 -0.57
C GLU A 479 -34.31 -11.82 -1.26
N PRO A 480 -33.96 -11.23 -2.43
CA PRO A 480 -32.64 -11.40 -3.03
C PRO A 480 -31.51 -10.79 -2.20
N VAL A 481 -31.76 -9.67 -1.50
CA VAL A 481 -30.77 -9.04 -0.61
C VAL A 481 -30.53 -9.91 0.62
N GLU A 482 -31.59 -10.42 1.23
CA GLU A 482 -31.51 -11.37 2.34
C GLU A 482 -30.80 -12.67 1.93
N PHE A 483 -31.02 -13.13 0.70
CA PHE A 483 -30.32 -14.30 0.17
C PHE A 483 -28.82 -14.08 0.04
N VAL A 484 -28.36 -12.91 -0.41
CA VAL A 484 -26.93 -12.55 -0.38
C VAL A 484 -26.40 -12.58 1.06
N GLY A 485 -27.14 -12.03 2.02
CA GLY A 485 -26.79 -12.12 3.44
C GLY A 485 -26.68 -13.57 3.93
N ARG A 486 -27.59 -14.46 3.51
CA ARG A 486 -27.54 -15.90 3.84
C ARG A 486 -26.33 -16.61 3.21
N LEU A 487 -25.96 -16.26 1.98
CA LEU A 487 -24.73 -16.76 1.34
C LEU A 487 -23.50 -16.41 2.19
N LEU A 488 -23.35 -15.13 2.55
CA LEU A 488 -22.21 -14.63 3.33
C LEU A 488 -22.16 -15.18 4.77
N LYS A 489 -23.32 -15.47 5.34
CA LYS A 489 -23.45 -16.11 6.67
C LYS A 489 -23.45 -17.65 6.61
N LEU A 490 -23.24 -18.25 5.44
CA LEU A 490 -23.19 -19.70 5.25
C LEU A 490 -24.42 -20.43 5.84
N ASP A 491 -25.61 -19.81 5.72
CA ASP A 491 -26.85 -20.28 6.35
C ASP A 491 -27.59 -21.32 5.48
N PHE A 492 -26.98 -22.51 5.36
CA PHE A 492 -27.49 -23.64 4.55
C PHE A 492 -27.26 -25.00 5.21
N GLU A 493 -28.26 -25.89 5.12
CA GLU A 493 -28.16 -27.27 5.61
C GLU A 493 -27.73 -28.26 4.51
N ASP A 494 -28.08 -28.02 3.25
CA ASP A 494 -27.69 -28.88 2.12
C ASP A 494 -26.21 -28.69 1.77
N GLY A 495 -25.47 -29.80 1.65
CA GLY A 495 -24.03 -29.76 1.41
C GLY A 495 -23.60 -29.12 0.09
N ARG A 496 -24.43 -29.18 -0.98
CA ARG A 496 -24.13 -28.54 -2.26
C ARG A 496 -24.37 -27.04 -2.20
N ASP A 497 -25.42 -26.62 -1.49
CA ASP A 497 -25.71 -25.20 -1.27
C ASP A 497 -24.66 -24.55 -0.36
N MET A 498 -24.24 -25.25 0.70
CA MET A 498 -23.11 -24.85 1.54
C MET A 498 -21.82 -24.70 0.72
N ALA A 499 -21.49 -25.67 -0.14
CA ALA A 499 -20.30 -25.57 -1.01
C ALA A 499 -20.36 -24.37 -1.95
N GLY A 500 -21.52 -24.10 -2.57
CA GLY A 500 -21.71 -22.92 -3.40
C GLY A 500 -21.63 -21.61 -2.61
N ALA A 501 -22.21 -21.58 -1.40
CA ALA A 501 -22.11 -20.43 -0.50
C ALA A 501 -20.66 -20.15 -0.06
N LEU A 502 -19.87 -21.18 0.21
CA LEU A 502 -18.44 -21.06 0.50
C LEU A 502 -17.64 -20.48 -0.68
N ASN A 503 -17.92 -20.94 -1.91
CA ASN A 503 -17.29 -20.40 -3.12
C ASN A 503 -17.65 -18.93 -3.32
N PHE A 504 -18.95 -18.60 -3.28
CA PHE A 504 -19.44 -17.23 -3.39
C PHE A 504 -18.80 -16.33 -2.32
N THR A 505 -18.84 -16.75 -1.05
CA THR A 505 -18.32 -15.96 0.08
C THR A 505 -16.82 -15.73 -0.04
N ARG A 506 -16.05 -16.76 -0.42
CA ARG A 506 -14.61 -16.61 -0.67
C ARG A 506 -14.34 -15.57 -1.75
N ARG A 507 -15.00 -15.68 -2.90
CA ARG A 507 -14.86 -14.72 -4.01
C ARG A 507 -15.25 -13.32 -3.58
N PHE A 508 -16.38 -13.20 -2.89
CA PHE A 508 -16.92 -11.92 -2.47
C PHE A 508 -15.92 -11.21 -1.55
N GLN A 509 -15.40 -11.93 -0.55
CA GLN A 509 -14.42 -11.40 0.39
C GLN A 509 -13.06 -11.07 -0.26
N GLN A 510 -12.64 -11.78 -1.31
CA GLN A 510 -11.45 -11.43 -2.11
C GLN A 510 -11.67 -10.19 -2.99
N THR A 511 -12.92 -9.87 -3.34
CA THR A 511 -13.27 -8.74 -4.21
C THR A 511 -13.56 -7.45 -3.43
N THR A 512 -14.23 -7.52 -2.28
CA THR A 512 -14.67 -6.31 -1.57
C THR A 512 -13.51 -5.45 -1.07
N GLY A 513 -12.36 -6.06 -0.75
CA GLY A 513 -11.15 -5.30 -0.38
C GLY A 513 -10.66 -4.41 -1.53
N ALA A 514 -10.70 -4.93 -2.77
CA ALA A 514 -10.40 -4.16 -3.97
C ALA A 514 -11.42 -3.05 -4.23
N VAL A 515 -12.71 -3.32 -4.01
CA VAL A 515 -13.78 -2.33 -4.13
C VAL A 515 -13.53 -1.18 -3.16
N MET A 516 -13.21 -1.47 -1.89
CA MET A 516 -12.92 -0.46 -0.88
C MET A 516 -11.68 0.37 -1.26
N ALA A 517 -10.54 -0.29 -1.51
CA ALA A 517 -9.28 0.39 -1.82
C ALA A 517 -9.40 1.30 -3.05
N LYS A 518 -9.92 0.76 -4.17
CA LYS A 518 -9.99 1.51 -5.43
C LYS A 518 -11.04 2.63 -5.40
N ALA A 519 -12.14 2.45 -4.66
CA ALA A 519 -13.18 3.47 -4.56
C ALA A 519 -12.83 4.56 -3.54
N VAL A 520 -12.31 4.19 -2.37
CA VAL A 520 -12.05 5.15 -1.29
C VAL A 520 -10.65 5.74 -1.44
N GLU A 521 -9.63 4.90 -1.35
CA GLU A 521 -8.24 5.36 -1.31
C GLU A 521 -7.77 5.97 -2.63
N ASP A 522 -8.15 5.35 -3.75
CA ASP A 522 -7.68 5.75 -5.09
C ASP A 522 -8.73 6.53 -5.88
N THR A 523 -9.83 6.96 -5.25
CA THR A 523 -10.81 7.84 -5.92
C THR A 523 -11.39 8.89 -4.99
N VAL A 524 -12.09 8.51 -3.90
CA VAL A 524 -12.72 9.47 -2.97
C VAL A 524 -11.69 10.41 -2.34
N PHE A 525 -10.53 9.90 -1.93
CA PHE A 525 -9.44 10.70 -1.35
C PHE A 525 -8.84 11.76 -2.28
N TYR A 526 -9.13 11.69 -3.58
CA TYR A 526 -8.72 12.69 -4.57
C TYR A 526 -9.88 13.61 -4.99
N GLN A 527 -11.11 13.32 -4.58
CA GLN A 527 -12.30 14.14 -4.83
C GLN A 527 -12.71 14.95 -3.58
N TRP A 528 -12.64 14.34 -2.39
CA TRP A 528 -13.02 14.96 -1.13
C TRP A 528 -11.83 15.66 -0.48
N ASN A 529 -11.50 16.85 -0.97
CA ASN A 529 -10.28 17.54 -0.58
C ASN A 529 -10.43 18.45 0.64
N ARG A 530 -11.48 18.30 1.47
CA ARG A 530 -11.75 19.14 2.66
C ARG A 530 -10.48 19.36 3.47
N LEU A 531 -9.89 18.29 4.01
CA LEU A 531 -8.58 18.30 4.68
C LEU A 531 -7.79 17.05 4.25
N ILE A 532 -6.86 17.20 3.30
CA ILE A 532 -6.24 16.04 2.63
C ILE A 532 -5.29 15.24 3.53
N ALA A 533 -4.97 15.74 4.73
CA ALA A 533 -4.21 14.97 5.72
C ALA A 533 -4.98 13.76 6.27
N LEU A 534 -6.32 13.80 6.22
CA LEU A 534 -7.19 12.69 6.58
C LEU A 534 -7.35 11.67 5.44
N ASN A 535 -6.97 12.06 4.22
CA ASN A 535 -7.07 11.24 3.02
C ASN A 535 -5.81 10.39 2.87
N GLU A 536 -5.61 9.48 3.81
CA GLU A 536 -4.45 8.60 3.90
C GLU A 536 -4.88 7.13 3.92
N VAL A 537 -4.02 6.18 3.55
CA VAL A 537 -4.31 4.74 3.61
C VAL A 537 -4.78 4.37 5.03
N GLY A 538 -6.00 3.85 5.15
CA GLY A 538 -6.67 3.59 6.43
C GLY A 538 -7.29 4.80 7.14
N GLY A 539 -7.22 5.98 6.54
CA GLY A 539 -7.84 7.21 7.01
C GLY A 539 -9.36 7.25 6.78
N GLU A 540 -10.03 8.01 7.63
CA GLU A 540 -11.50 8.15 7.67
C GLU A 540 -11.84 9.65 7.64
N PRO A 541 -12.02 10.27 6.46
CA PRO A 541 -12.19 11.73 6.35
C PRO A 541 -13.49 12.30 6.94
N ASP A 542 -14.43 11.41 7.31
CA ASP A 542 -15.61 11.66 8.12
C ASP A 542 -15.32 11.75 9.63
N HIS A 543 -14.23 11.13 10.10
CA HIS A 543 -13.70 11.30 11.45
C HIS A 543 -12.72 12.49 11.47
N TYR A 544 -13.23 13.72 11.56
CA TYR A 544 -12.43 14.94 11.41
C TYR A 544 -11.30 15.05 12.45
N GLY A 545 -11.62 14.87 13.74
CA GLY A 545 -10.66 14.86 14.84
C GLY A 545 -11.28 14.21 16.08
N ALA A 546 -10.49 14.03 17.14
CA ALA A 546 -10.96 13.38 18.36
C ALA A 546 -10.38 14.05 19.63
N ASP A 547 -10.92 13.69 20.79
CA ASP A 547 -10.31 14.03 22.07
C ASP A 547 -9.05 13.18 22.34
N PRO A 548 -8.12 13.63 23.22
CA PRO A 548 -6.95 12.83 23.58
C PRO A 548 -7.28 11.46 24.22
N ALA A 549 -8.47 11.29 24.81
CA ALA A 549 -8.87 10.03 25.42
C ALA A 549 -9.10 8.94 24.35
N ALA A 550 -9.55 9.30 23.14
CA ALA A 550 -9.63 8.38 22.00
C ALA A 550 -8.25 7.82 21.62
N PHE A 551 -7.21 8.65 21.62
CA PHE A 551 -5.83 8.19 21.38
C PHE A 551 -5.37 7.22 22.49
N HIS A 552 -5.60 7.57 23.76
CA HIS A 552 -5.26 6.69 24.88
C HIS A 552 -6.01 5.34 24.81
N ALA A 553 -7.28 5.34 24.42
CA ALA A 553 -8.08 4.13 24.21
C ALA A 553 -7.50 3.26 23.08
N ALA A 554 -7.10 3.88 21.96
CA ALA A 554 -6.44 3.17 20.86
C ALA A 554 -5.11 2.52 21.31
N MET A 555 -4.32 3.19 22.15
CA MET A 555 -3.08 2.61 22.70
C MET A 555 -3.35 1.45 23.67
N ALA A 556 -4.43 1.51 24.44
CA ALA A 556 -4.85 0.41 25.31
C ALA A 556 -5.26 -0.83 24.50
N VAL A 557 -6.07 -0.64 23.44
CA VAL A 557 -6.42 -1.70 22.48
C VAL A 557 -5.18 -2.31 21.84
N ARG A 558 -4.21 -1.47 21.48
CA ARG A 558 -2.95 -1.91 20.86
C ARG A 558 -2.13 -2.84 21.74
N ILE A 559 -2.00 -2.55 23.03
CA ILE A 559 -1.33 -3.45 23.99
C ILE A 559 -2.02 -4.80 24.05
N GLU A 560 -3.35 -4.81 23.97
CA GLU A 560 -4.16 -6.02 24.09
C GLU A 560 -4.08 -6.91 22.84
N ASP A 561 -4.11 -6.30 21.65
CA ASP A 561 -4.23 -7.01 20.37
C ASP A 561 -2.90 -7.24 19.65
N GLN A 562 -1.99 -6.28 19.71
CA GLN A 562 -0.79 -6.23 18.87
C GLN A 562 0.34 -5.41 19.51
N PRO A 563 0.87 -5.83 20.68
CA PRO A 563 1.98 -5.14 21.35
C PRO A 563 3.27 -5.10 20.51
N GLU A 564 3.40 -6.00 19.53
CA GLU A 564 4.52 -6.06 18.57
C GLU A 564 4.14 -5.59 17.15
N GLY A 565 2.94 -5.01 16.97
CA GLY A 565 2.49 -4.43 15.70
C GLY A 565 3.26 -3.15 15.36
N LEU A 566 3.51 -2.93 14.07
CA LEU A 566 4.34 -1.81 13.62
C LEU A 566 3.64 -0.46 13.81
N LEU A 567 4.40 0.57 14.17
CA LEU A 567 3.96 1.95 14.31
C LEU A 567 4.46 2.74 13.11
N ALA A 568 3.71 2.69 12.02
CA ALA A 568 4.04 3.43 10.80
C ALA A 568 3.67 4.91 10.93
N LEU A 569 4.52 5.76 10.36
CA LEU A 569 4.19 7.16 10.06
C LEU A 569 4.20 7.33 8.55
N SER A 570 5.29 7.03 7.86
CA SER A 570 5.31 6.90 6.39
C SER A 570 5.49 5.46 5.94
N THR A 571 4.97 5.12 4.76
CA THR A 571 5.27 3.87 4.05
C THR A 571 5.54 4.17 2.57
N HIS A 572 5.82 3.13 1.79
CA HIS A 572 5.92 3.24 0.33
C HIS A 572 4.55 3.41 -0.37
N ASP A 573 3.44 3.29 0.36
CA ASP A 573 2.07 3.42 -0.17
C ASP A 573 1.28 4.57 0.45
N THR A 574 1.78 5.20 1.53
CA THR A 574 1.14 6.41 2.08
C THR A 574 1.04 7.48 0.99
N LYS A 575 -0.13 8.11 0.90
CA LYS A 575 -0.46 9.12 -0.10
C LYS A 575 0.34 10.41 0.10
N ARG A 576 0.90 10.64 1.29
CA ARG A 576 1.82 11.75 1.60
C ARG A 576 2.93 11.29 2.56
N GLY A 577 4.01 12.05 2.64
CA GLY A 577 5.03 11.88 3.69
C GLY A 577 4.51 12.34 5.06
N GLU A 578 5.10 11.80 6.13
CA GLU A 578 4.67 12.05 7.52
C GLU A 578 4.76 13.51 7.93
N ASP A 579 5.69 14.28 7.37
CA ASP A 579 5.88 15.68 7.71
C ASP A 579 5.07 16.62 6.83
N ALA A 580 4.77 16.19 5.60
CA ALA A 580 3.75 16.82 4.79
C ALA A 580 2.38 16.75 5.49
N ARG A 581 1.99 15.57 6.01
CA ARG A 581 0.73 15.42 6.76
C ARG A 581 0.73 16.21 8.07
N ALA A 582 1.81 16.14 8.86
CA ALA A 582 1.95 16.89 10.10
C ALA A 582 1.73 18.39 9.89
N ARG A 583 2.22 18.93 8.77
CA ARG A 583 2.00 20.33 8.39
C ARG A 583 0.55 20.60 7.99
N ILE A 584 -0.07 19.72 7.21
CA ILE A 584 -1.45 19.90 6.76
C ILE A 584 -2.44 19.80 7.93
N TYR A 585 -2.18 18.99 8.98
CA TYR A 585 -3.04 18.96 10.18
C TYR A 585 -3.23 20.36 10.80
N THR A 586 -2.21 21.21 10.76
CA THR A 586 -2.26 22.56 11.35
C THR A 586 -3.27 23.49 10.67
N ILE A 587 -3.72 23.17 9.44
CA ILE A 587 -4.80 23.90 8.77
C ILE A 587 -6.09 23.85 9.60
N SER A 588 -6.36 22.72 10.26
CA SER A 588 -7.55 22.55 11.08
C SER A 588 -7.64 23.52 12.26
N GLU A 589 -6.52 24.05 12.73
CA GLU A 589 -6.48 24.98 13.86
C GLU A 589 -6.85 26.42 13.46
N ALA A 590 -6.78 26.76 12.17
CA ALA A 590 -7.12 28.10 11.67
C ALA A 590 -7.77 28.07 10.26
N PRO A 591 -8.96 27.45 10.08
CA PRO A 591 -9.56 27.30 8.77
C PRO A 591 -9.83 28.61 8.04
N GLU A 592 -10.23 29.68 8.75
CA GLU A 592 -10.50 30.98 8.15
C GLU A 592 -9.22 31.66 7.63
N GLN A 593 -8.12 31.52 8.37
CA GLN A 593 -6.82 32.02 7.93
C GLN A 593 -6.36 31.27 6.67
N TRP A 594 -6.53 29.95 6.65
CA TRP A 594 -6.22 29.13 5.49
C TRP A 594 -7.07 29.52 4.27
N ASN A 595 -8.39 29.69 4.45
CA ASN A 595 -9.30 30.13 3.39
C ASN A 595 -8.87 31.48 2.81
N ALA A 596 -8.48 32.44 3.66
CA ALA A 596 -8.00 33.74 3.21
C ALA A 596 -6.73 33.63 2.36
N ILE A 597 -5.76 32.81 2.77
CA ILE A 597 -4.53 32.54 2.01
C ILE A 597 -4.88 31.92 0.65
N VAL A 598 -5.71 30.89 0.65
CA VAL A 598 -6.13 30.19 -0.58
C VAL A 598 -6.87 31.12 -1.53
N LYS A 599 -7.82 31.93 -1.05
CA LYS A 599 -8.54 32.91 -1.88
C LYS A 599 -7.64 33.98 -2.48
N GLU A 600 -6.64 34.45 -1.73
CA GLU A 600 -5.65 35.38 -2.28
C GLU A 600 -4.87 34.73 -3.43
N MET A 601 -4.39 33.50 -3.23
CA MET A 601 -3.64 32.76 -4.25
C MET A 601 -4.48 32.43 -5.48
N ALA A 602 -5.71 31.97 -5.26
CA ALA A 602 -6.71 31.72 -6.29
C ALA A 602 -7.00 32.97 -7.13
N GLY A 603 -7.08 34.14 -6.48
CA GLY A 603 -7.23 35.43 -7.16
C GLY A 603 -6.03 35.79 -8.05
N ARG A 604 -4.81 35.53 -7.58
CA ARG A 604 -3.57 35.75 -8.36
C ARG A 604 -3.51 34.84 -9.60
N LEU A 605 -3.97 33.59 -9.46
CA LEU A 605 -3.93 32.58 -10.52
C LEU A 605 -5.19 32.53 -11.40
N ALA A 606 -6.18 33.39 -11.15
CA ALA A 606 -7.46 33.38 -11.86
C ALA A 606 -7.31 33.51 -13.39
N HIS A 607 -6.29 34.22 -13.85
CA HIS A 607 -5.99 34.43 -15.27
C HIS A 607 -5.35 33.22 -15.96
N VAL A 608 -4.89 32.21 -15.20
CA VAL A 608 -4.26 30.99 -15.71
C VAL A 608 -5.26 29.83 -15.82
N ARG A 609 -6.43 29.94 -15.16
CA ARG A 609 -7.49 28.94 -15.26
C ARG A 609 -8.07 28.93 -16.67
N GLU A 610 -8.25 27.73 -17.22
CA GLU A 610 -8.79 27.56 -18.56
C GLU A 610 -10.14 26.88 -18.53
N SER A 611 -11.11 27.47 -19.22
CA SER A 611 -12.40 26.84 -19.49
C SER A 611 -12.25 25.78 -20.58
N LEU A 612 -12.90 24.65 -20.38
CA LEU A 612 -12.93 23.54 -21.31
C LEU A 612 -14.17 23.62 -22.21
N GLU A 613 -14.14 22.92 -23.35
CA GLU A 613 -15.25 22.86 -24.31
C GLU A 613 -16.53 22.22 -23.72
N ASP A 614 -16.38 21.32 -22.74
CA ASP A 614 -17.48 20.66 -22.05
C ASP A 614 -18.11 21.49 -20.91
N GLY A 615 -17.63 22.74 -20.73
CA GLY A 615 -18.10 23.65 -19.69
C GLY A 615 -17.38 23.51 -18.34
N GLY A 616 -16.38 22.62 -18.23
CA GLY A 616 -15.51 22.53 -17.05
C GLY A 616 -14.44 23.63 -16.99
N VAL A 617 -13.69 23.67 -15.89
CA VAL A 617 -12.50 24.53 -15.71
C VAL A 617 -11.35 23.67 -15.19
N SER A 618 -10.12 23.96 -15.61
CA SER A 618 -8.91 23.29 -15.13
C SER A 618 -7.98 24.25 -14.38
N PRO A 619 -7.55 23.92 -13.14
CA PRO A 619 -8.15 22.89 -12.28
C PRO A 619 -9.60 23.22 -11.90
N ASP A 620 -10.41 22.20 -11.59
CA ASP A 620 -11.69 22.43 -10.91
C ASP A 620 -11.48 22.87 -9.45
N PRO A 621 -12.46 23.54 -8.82
CA PRO A 621 -12.28 24.11 -7.48
C PRO A 621 -11.81 23.12 -6.41
N ALA A 622 -12.32 21.88 -6.41
CA ALA A 622 -11.90 20.88 -5.42
C ALA A 622 -10.44 20.44 -5.66
N THR A 623 -10.02 20.31 -6.92
CA THR A 623 -8.62 20.03 -7.29
C THR A 623 -7.71 21.19 -6.91
N GLU A 624 -8.14 22.44 -7.12
CA GLU A 624 -7.36 23.64 -6.76
C GLU A 624 -7.18 23.78 -5.24
N TRP A 625 -8.24 23.54 -4.46
CA TRP A 625 -8.15 23.52 -3.00
C TRP A 625 -7.18 22.45 -2.49
N GLY A 626 -7.24 21.24 -3.09
CA GLY A 626 -6.29 20.17 -2.79
C GLY A 626 -4.85 20.50 -3.20
N PHE A 627 -4.67 21.22 -4.31
CA PHE A 627 -3.36 21.68 -4.78
C PHE A 627 -2.65 22.55 -3.74
N TYR A 628 -3.34 23.53 -3.14
CA TYR A 628 -2.71 24.41 -2.14
C TYR A 628 -2.30 23.67 -0.87
N GLN A 629 -3.10 22.70 -0.41
CA GLN A 629 -2.71 21.85 0.72
C GLN A 629 -1.50 20.97 0.39
N SER A 630 -1.47 20.37 -0.80
CA SER A 630 -0.30 19.60 -1.26
C SER A 630 0.93 20.49 -1.42
N LEU A 631 0.77 21.73 -1.90
CA LEU A 631 1.83 22.72 -1.99
C LEU A 631 2.38 23.09 -0.61
N LEU A 632 1.51 23.30 0.38
CA LEU A 632 1.93 23.47 1.77
C LEU A 632 2.77 22.29 2.24
N GLY A 633 2.32 21.05 1.99
CA GLY A 633 2.99 19.84 2.45
C GLY A 633 4.34 19.54 1.79
N VAL A 634 4.48 19.81 0.49
CA VAL A 634 5.65 19.39 -0.32
C VAL A 634 6.87 20.32 -0.21
N LEU A 635 6.65 21.59 0.15
CA LEU A 635 7.73 22.58 0.23
C LEU A 635 8.70 22.21 1.37
N PRO A 636 10.02 22.12 1.13
CA PRO A 636 11.00 21.92 2.20
C PRO A 636 10.91 23.02 3.26
N ALA A 637 11.21 22.70 4.51
CA ALA A 637 11.16 23.69 5.60
C ALA A 637 12.15 24.85 5.38
N ASP A 638 13.24 24.63 4.66
CA ASP A 638 14.25 25.61 4.28
C ASP A 638 14.03 26.18 2.85
N PHE A 639 12.86 25.98 2.25
CA PHE A 639 12.56 26.44 0.89
C PHE A 639 12.83 27.95 0.71
N ASN A 640 13.51 28.27 -0.39
CA ASN A 640 13.81 29.64 -0.80
C ASN A 640 13.09 29.97 -2.11
N PRO A 641 12.04 30.82 -2.09
CA PRO A 641 11.33 31.25 -3.31
C PRO A 641 12.21 31.90 -4.38
N ALA A 642 13.35 32.47 -4.02
CA ALA A 642 14.27 33.08 -4.98
C ALA A 642 15.08 32.03 -5.78
N ASP A 643 15.24 30.82 -5.25
CA ASP A 643 16.00 29.76 -5.90
C ASP A 643 15.19 29.15 -7.05
N GLY A 644 15.61 29.44 -8.28
CA GLY A 644 14.97 28.91 -9.49
C GLY A 644 15.03 27.39 -9.59
N LYS A 645 16.12 26.75 -9.11
CA LYS A 645 16.26 25.29 -9.17
C LYS A 645 15.36 24.60 -8.15
N ALA A 646 15.23 25.18 -6.96
CA ALA A 646 14.29 24.69 -5.96
C ALA A 646 12.84 24.75 -6.48
N ARG A 647 12.45 25.87 -7.12
CA ARG A 647 11.14 26.01 -7.77
C ARG A 647 10.92 24.99 -8.88
N GLU A 648 11.87 24.83 -9.80
CA GLU A 648 11.80 23.85 -10.90
C GLU A 648 11.63 22.41 -10.38
N SER A 649 12.39 22.04 -9.32
CA SER A 649 12.28 20.73 -8.69
C SER A 649 10.90 20.47 -8.08
N ILE A 650 10.35 21.45 -7.36
CA ILE A 650 8.99 21.35 -6.79
C ILE A 650 7.92 21.35 -7.88
N SER A 651 8.05 22.19 -8.90
CA SER A 651 7.17 22.25 -10.07
C SER A 651 7.08 20.88 -10.75
N THR A 652 8.22 20.25 -11.03
CA THR A 652 8.29 18.91 -11.66
C THR A 652 7.56 17.85 -10.83
N ARG A 653 7.82 17.81 -9.52
CA ARG A 653 7.16 16.87 -8.60
C ARG A 653 5.66 17.10 -8.53
N MET A 654 5.23 18.36 -8.42
CA MET A 654 3.82 18.74 -8.35
C MET A 654 3.08 18.48 -9.65
N LYS A 655 3.68 18.70 -10.83
CA LYS A 655 3.07 18.37 -12.13
C LYS A 655 2.75 16.88 -12.22
N ALA A 656 3.73 16.02 -11.91
CA ALA A 656 3.54 14.57 -11.90
C ALA A 656 2.47 14.12 -10.90
N PHE A 657 2.51 14.69 -9.68
CA PHE A 657 1.50 14.41 -8.65
C PHE A 657 0.10 14.86 -9.07
N MET A 658 -0.06 16.08 -9.57
CA MET A 658 -1.36 16.62 -9.93
C MET A 658 -1.99 15.85 -11.09
N GLN A 659 -1.19 15.43 -12.08
CA GLN A 659 -1.66 14.53 -13.14
C GLN A 659 -2.17 13.20 -12.58
N LYS A 660 -1.41 12.56 -11.67
CA LYS A 660 -1.84 11.33 -10.99
C LYS A 660 -3.13 11.58 -10.20
N ALA A 661 -3.18 12.64 -9.40
CA ALA A 661 -4.32 12.98 -8.55
C ALA A 661 -5.62 13.14 -9.35
N VAL A 662 -5.60 13.86 -10.48
CA VAL A 662 -6.82 14.05 -11.29
C VAL A 662 -7.23 12.81 -12.07
N ARG A 663 -6.27 11.94 -12.44
CA ARG A 663 -6.55 10.62 -13.03
C ARG A 663 -7.12 9.64 -12.01
N GLU A 664 -6.66 9.69 -10.77
CA GLU A 664 -7.25 8.92 -9.66
C GLU A 664 -8.63 9.45 -9.27
N ALA A 665 -8.83 10.78 -9.29
CA ALA A 665 -10.14 11.38 -9.06
C ALA A 665 -11.18 10.95 -10.11
N LYS A 666 -10.79 10.56 -11.34
CA LYS A 666 -11.69 10.02 -12.37
C LYS A 666 -12.88 10.94 -12.71
N ARG A 667 -12.74 12.26 -12.49
CA ARG A 667 -13.81 13.26 -12.73
C ARG A 667 -13.76 13.85 -14.13
N PHE A 668 -12.57 14.29 -14.57
CA PHE A 668 -12.36 14.94 -15.87
C PHE A 668 -11.38 14.18 -16.78
N THR A 669 -10.54 13.34 -16.19
CA THR A 669 -9.55 12.50 -16.87
C THR A 669 -9.39 11.18 -16.10
N SER A 670 -8.84 10.15 -16.74
CA SER A 670 -8.53 8.86 -16.10
C SER A 670 -7.34 8.20 -16.79
N TRP A 671 -6.76 7.18 -16.16
CA TRP A 671 -5.70 6.37 -16.77
C TRP A 671 -6.12 5.71 -18.10
N THR A 672 -7.40 5.37 -18.24
CA THR A 672 -7.91 4.65 -19.43
C THR A 672 -8.45 5.56 -20.53
N ALA A 673 -8.78 6.81 -20.18
CA ALA A 673 -9.27 7.83 -21.09
C ALA A 673 -8.72 9.20 -20.67
N PRO A 674 -7.45 9.51 -20.99
CA PRO A 674 -6.85 10.79 -20.67
C PRO A 674 -7.55 11.95 -21.40
N ASN A 675 -7.81 13.04 -20.69
CA ASN A 675 -8.30 14.30 -21.25
C ASN A 675 -7.12 15.27 -21.39
N GLU A 676 -6.43 15.21 -22.53
CA GLU A 676 -5.21 15.97 -22.78
C GLU A 676 -5.38 17.50 -22.61
N PRO A 677 -6.47 18.14 -23.09
CA PRO A 677 -6.70 19.56 -22.82
C PRO A 677 -6.77 19.91 -21.34
N TYR A 678 -7.49 19.12 -20.53
CA TYR A 678 -7.60 19.34 -19.08
C TYR A 678 -6.24 19.20 -18.38
N GLU A 679 -5.50 18.14 -18.71
CA GLU A 679 -4.19 17.86 -18.11
C GLU A 679 -3.15 18.91 -18.50
N ALA A 680 -3.15 19.38 -19.75
CA ALA A 680 -2.23 20.42 -20.20
C ALA A 680 -2.53 21.77 -19.54
N ALA A 681 -3.80 22.13 -19.34
CA ALA A 681 -4.19 23.33 -18.61
C ALA A 681 -3.79 23.24 -17.11
N LEU A 682 -3.97 22.07 -16.50
CA LEU A 682 -3.53 21.81 -15.13
C LEU A 682 -2.01 21.96 -14.98
N GLU A 683 -1.25 21.45 -15.95
CA GLU A 683 0.22 21.58 -15.95
C GLU A 683 0.65 23.05 -15.98
N ARG A 684 0.03 23.87 -16.86
CA ARG A 684 0.30 25.32 -16.93
C ARG A 684 -0.07 26.05 -15.65
N PHE A 685 -1.17 25.66 -15.01
CA PHE A 685 -1.57 26.21 -13.71
C PHE A 685 -0.51 25.91 -12.64
N VAL A 686 -0.03 24.67 -12.54
CA VAL A 686 1.02 24.27 -11.58
C VAL A 686 2.32 25.03 -11.83
N GLU A 687 2.73 25.15 -13.09
CA GLU A 687 3.94 25.89 -13.48
C GLU A 687 3.84 27.37 -13.06
N ALA A 688 2.74 28.04 -13.41
CA ALA A 688 2.53 29.44 -13.04
C ALA A 688 2.47 29.67 -11.51
N ALA A 689 1.93 28.70 -10.77
CA ALA A 689 1.82 28.80 -9.32
C ALA A 689 3.16 28.70 -8.58
N ILE A 690 4.14 27.97 -9.14
CA ILE A 690 5.39 27.61 -8.45
C ILE A 690 6.60 28.31 -9.05
N GLU A 691 6.68 28.42 -10.38
CA GLU A 691 7.87 28.96 -11.06
C GLU A 691 7.91 30.49 -11.07
N ASP A 692 6.74 31.16 -11.00
CA ASP A 692 6.70 32.61 -10.81
C ASP A 692 6.94 32.98 -9.34
N GLU A 693 8.10 33.60 -9.08
CA GLU A 693 8.47 34.09 -7.75
C GLU A 693 7.42 35.04 -7.17
N ALA A 694 6.81 35.90 -8.01
CA ALA A 694 5.81 36.87 -7.57
C ALA A 694 4.51 36.21 -7.09
N VAL A 695 4.30 34.95 -7.45
CA VAL A 695 3.16 34.13 -7.01
C VAL A 695 3.56 33.30 -5.78
N ILE A 696 4.62 32.50 -5.86
CA ILE A 696 4.97 31.56 -4.79
C ILE A 696 5.52 32.25 -3.53
N ARG A 697 6.18 33.41 -3.63
CA ARG A 697 6.74 34.13 -2.48
C ARG A 697 5.66 34.58 -1.49
N PRO A 698 4.59 35.30 -1.88
CA PRO A 698 3.49 35.64 -0.99
C PRO A 698 2.87 34.42 -0.29
N PHE A 699 2.66 33.31 -1.04
CA PHE A 699 2.18 32.06 -0.46
C PHE A 699 3.14 31.58 0.64
N TRP A 700 4.43 31.41 0.32
CA TRP A 700 5.44 30.92 1.26
C TRP A 700 5.56 31.77 2.52
N GLU A 701 5.48 33.10 2.39
CA GLU A 701 5.52 34.04 3.52
C GLU A 701 4.28 33.93 4.41
N SER A 702 3.10 33.77 3.80
CA SER A 702 1.82 33.65 4.51
C SER A 702 1.69 32.32 5.28
N VAL A 703 2.30 31.24 4.77
CA VAL A 703 2.18 29.90 5.39
C VAL A 703 3.26 29.59 6.43
N GLN A 704 4.20 30.51 6.71
CA GLN A 704 5.28 30.27 7.68
C GLN A 704 4.81 29.78 9.07
N PRO A 705 3.70 30.28 9.65
CA PRO A 705 3.18 29.75 10.91
C PRO A 705 2.83 28.26 10.84
N PHE A 706 2.17 27.83 9.75
CA PHE A 706 1.83 26.42 9.52
C PHE A 706 3.09 25.56 9.32
N VAL A 707 4.15 26.10 8.71
CA VAL A 707 5.43 25.38 8.53
C VAL A 707 6.11 25.10 9.86
N ALA A 708 6.20 26.10 10.75
CA ALA A 708 6.80 25.94 12.08
C ALA A 708 5.95 25.01 12.98
N ALA A 709 4.64 25.22 13.00
CA ALA A 709 3.70 24.34 13.71
C ALA A 709 3.77 22.91 13.19
N GLY A 710 3.85 22.72 11.88
CA GLY A 710 3.97 21.41 11.24
C GLY A 710 5.27 20.67 11.61
N ALA A 711 6.38 21.40 11.73
CA ALA A 711 7.64 20.81 12.22
C ALA A 711 7.53 20.38 13.69
N LEU A 712 6.88 21.17 14.54
CA LEU A 712 6.65 20.79 15.94
C LEU A 712 5.68 19.60 16.06
N THR A 713 4.63 19.56 15.24
CA THR A 713 3.72 18.40 15.12
C THR A 713 4.46 17.16 14.65
N SER A 714 5.39 17.29 13.70
CA SER A 714 6.23 16.18 13.26
C SER A 714 7.14 15.63 14.37
N LEU A 715 7.80 16.50 15.13
CA LEU A 715 8.61 16.09 16.28
C LEU A 715 7.73 15.42 17.36
N SER A 716 6.52 15.93 17.56
CA SER A 716 5.52 15.33 18.45
C SER A 716 5.17 13.91 18.02
N GLN A 717 4.75 13.67 16.77
CA GLN A 717 4.38 12.32 16.31
C GLN A 717 5.58 11.36 16.34
N THR A 718 6.78 11.87 16.07
CA THR A 718 8.03 11.10 16.17
C THR A 718 8.24 10.65 17.61
N LEU A 719 8.14 11.56 18.58
CA LEU A 719 8.28 11.25 20.00
C LEU A 719 7.19 10.27 20.49
N ILE A 720 5.94 10.46 20.06
CA ILE A 720 4.84 9.55 20.39
C ILE A 720 5.11 8.16 19.81
N ARG A 721 5.52 8.02 18.54
CA ARG A 721 5.93 6.73 17.94
C ARG A 721 6.98 6.04 18.79
N LEU A 722 7.97 6.78 19.28
CA LEU A 722 9.09 6.22 20.05
C LEU A 722 8.67 5.69 21.43
N GLY A 723 7.62 6.25 22.06
CA GLY A 723 7.19 5.81 23.39
C GLY A 723 5.87 5.02 23.45
N ALA A 724 5.07 5.04 22.38
CA ALA A 724 3.82 4.31 22.28
C ALA A 724 4.04 2.76 22.31
N PRO A 725 3.01 1.98 22.70
CA PRO A 725 3.03 0.52 22.56
C PRO A 725 3.09 0.10 21.09
N GLY A 726 3.78 -0.99 20.76
CA GLY A 726 4.09 -1.36 19.38
C GLY A 726 5.55 -1.10 19.03
N VAL A 727 5.90 -1.30 17.76
CA VAL A 727 7.28 -1.29 17.25
C VAL A 727 7.43 -0.15 16.24
N PRO A 728 8.22 0.91 16.51
CA PRO A 728 8.50 1.97 15.54
C PRO A 728 8.98 1.41 14.20
N ASP A 729 8.27 1.75 13.13
CA ASP A 729 8.72 1.51 11.75
C ASP A 729 9.23 2.81 11.15
N ILE A 730 10.47 2.76 10.65
CA ILE A 730 11.17 3.88 10.03
C ILE A 730 11.25 3.62 8.54
N TYR A 731 10.56 4.42 7.75
CA TYR A 731 10.71 4.39 6.30
C TYR A 731 11.98 5.13 5.89
N GLN A 732 12.68 4.66 4.86
CA GLN A 732 13.98 5.19 4.46
C GLN A 732 14.01 6.72 4.34
N GLY A 733 14.93 7.39 5.05
CA GLY A 733 15.11 8.83 5.03
C GLY A 733 14.19 9.63 5.97
N THR A 734 13.19 9.00 6.59
CA THR A 734 12.24 9.67 7.51
C THR A 734 12.80 9.96 8.90
N GLU A 735 14.06 9.63 9.14
CA GLU A 735 14.83 10.19 10.24
C GLU A 735 14.86 11.73 10.13
N PHE A 736 14.79 12.26 8.91
CA PHE A 736 14.71 13.68 8.56
C PHE A 736 13.29 14.06 8.10
N TRP A 737 13.15 15.28 7.57
CA TRP A 737 11.90 15.77 7.03
C TRP A 737 11.47 15.01 5.75
N ASP A 738 10.34 14.33 5.82
CA ASP A 738 9.67 13.66 4.71
C ASP A 738 8.49 14.51 4.18
N ASN A 739 8.82 15.38 3.23
CA ASN A 739 7.86 16.18 2.45
C ASN A 739 7.52 15.51 1.10
N SER A 740 7.46 14.18 1.06
CA SER A 740 7.11 13.45 -0.15
C SER A 740 5.60 13.49 -0.45
N LEU A 741 5.26 13.33 -1.72
CA LEU A 741 3.91 13.07 -2.23
C LEU A 741 3.73 11.54 -2.43
N VAL A 742 2.58 11.12 -2.93
CA VAL A 742 2.29 9.71 -3.23
C VAL A 742 3.31 9.11 -4.23
N ASP A 743 3.47 7.79 -4.20
CA ASP A 743 4.21 6.98 -5.20
C ASP A 743 4.04 7.53 -6.64
N PRO A 744 5.12 7.75 -7.41
CA PRO A 744 6.52 7.40 -7.11
C PRO A 744 7.33 8.44 -6.33
N ASP A 745 6.75 9.56 -5.87
CA ASP A 745 7.52 10.62 -5.20
C ASP A 745 8.07 10.19 -3.82
N ASN A 746 7.35 9.31 -3.11
CA ASN A 746 7.83 8.68 -1.86
C ASN A 746 8.86 7.56 -2.08
N ARG A 747 9.28 7.28 -3.33
CA ARG A 747 10.29 6.28 -3.68
C ARG A 747 11.58 6.90 -4.22
N ARG A 748 11.74 8.21 -4.06
CA ARG A 748 12.96 8.94 -4.46
C ARG A 748 14.19 8.36 -3.73
N PRO A 749 15.36 8.39 -4.38
CA PRO A 749 16.60 7.92 -3.77
C PRO A 749 16.99 8.79 -2.57
N ILE A 750 17.62 8.15 -1.57
CA ILE A 750 18.11 8.80 -0.35
C ILE A 750 19.63 8.89 -0.42
N ASP A 751 20.18 10.07 -0.13
CA ASP A 751 21.63 10.25 0.07
C ASP A 751 22.01 9.83 1.49
N PHE A 752 22.20 8.52 1.67
CA PHE A 752 22.55 7.94 2.96
C PHE A 752 23.90 8.41 3.50
N ALA A 753 24.83 8.82 2.64
CA ALA A 753 26.12 9.35 3.08
C ALA A 753 25.96 10.71 3.77
N ALA A 754 25.12 11.59 3.20
CA ALA A 754 24.78 12.86 3.82
C ALA A 754 24.01 12.67 5.14
N VAL A 755 23.05 11.74 5.17
CA VAL A 755 22.28 11.38 6.36
C VAL A 755 23.17 10.89 7.49
N GLN A 756 24.10 9.97 7.20
CA GLN A 756 25.03 9.43 8.18
C GLN A 756 25.97 10.51 8.71
N ALA A 757 26.55 11.34 7.84
CA ALA A 757 27.43 12.43 8.26
C ALA A 757 26.74 13.44 9.16
N ALA A 758 25.47 13.75 8.89
CA ALA A 758 24.67 14.68 9.70
C ALA A 758 24.38 14.13 11.12
N LEU A 759 24.15 12.82 11.25
CA LEU A 759 23.95 12.16 12.54
C LEU A 759 25.25 12.00 13.34
N GLU A 760 26.37 11.71 12.67
CA GLU A 760 27.69 11.58 13.31
C GLU A 760 28.26 12.91 13.83
N ALA A 761 27.84 14.04 13.25
CA ALA A 761 28.33 15.37 13.64
C ALA A 761 28.05 15.72 15.12
N GLY A 762 27.02 15.12 15.73
CA GLY A 762 26.78 15.17 17.18
C GLY A 762 26.67 16.58 17.75
N GLU A 763 25.62 17.32 17.36
CA GLU A 763 25.40 18.69 17.83
C GLU A 763 24.62 18.76 19.15
N ASP A 764 24.82 19.86 19.89
CA ASP A 764 24.08 20.16 21.12
C ASP A 764 22.58 20.39 20.84
N PRO A 765 21.64 19.95 21.70
CA PRO A 765 20.20 20.08 21.48
C PRO A 765 19.72 21.51 21.21
N ASP A 766 20.32 22.54 21.83
CA ASP A 766 19.92 23.93 21.60
C ASP A 766 20.27 24.38 20.17
N ALA A 767 21.42 23.94 19.65
CA ALA A 767 21.82 24.22 18.27
C ALA A 767 20.93 23.50 17.25
N LEU A 768 20.58 22.23 17.51
CA LEU A 768 19.66 21.47 16.68
C LEU A 768 18.26 22.10 16.63
N ALA A 769 17.74 22.54 17.77
CA ALA A 769 16.44 23.20 17.83
C ALA A 769 16.46 24.57 17.11
N ALA A 770 17.55 25.32 17.20
CA ALA A 770 17.70 26.58 16.46
C ALA A 770 17.80 26.37 14.94
N ALA A 771 18.43 25.28 14.51
CA ALA A 771 18.62 24.90 13.11
C ALA A 771 17.53 23.95 12.56
N TRP A 772 16.36 23.87 13.22
CA TRP A 772 15.34 22.85 12.97
C TRP A 772 14.95 22.64 11.50
N ARG A 773 15.04 23.67 10.65
CA ARG A 773 14.66 23.60 9.23
C ARG A 773 15.43 22.54 8.44
N ASP A 774 16.64 22.18 8.86
CA ASP A 774 17.45 21.14 8.20
C ASP A 774 17.07 19.70 8.58
N GLY A 775 16.23 19.51 9.62
CA GLY A 775 15.72 18.20 10.03
C GLY A 775 16.64 17.39 10.94
N ARG A 776 17.85 17.86 11.25
CA ARG A 776 18.79 17.15 12.14
C ARG A 776 18.23 16.99 13.55
N VAL A 777 17.37 17.90 13.99
CA VAL A 777 16.64 17.78 15.25
C VAL A 777 15.73 16.55 15.32
N LYS A 778 15.04 16.21 14.21
CA LYS A 778 14.21 15.01 14.11
C LYS A 778 15.07 13.75 14.05
N ALA A 779 16.21 13.82 13.35
CA ALA A 779 17.15 12.71 13.25
C ALA A 779 17.74 12.37 14.62
N ALA A 780 18.15 13.37 15.39
CA ALA A 780 18.63 13.21 16.76
C ALA A 780 17.55 12.64 17.70
N LEU A 781 16.29 13.08 17.55
CA LEU A 781 15.16 12.55 18.31
C LEU A 781 14.93 11.05 18.02
N ASN A 782 14.92 10.66 16.74
CA ASN A 782 14.84 9.24 16.36
C ASN A 782 15.99 8.44 16.95
N ALA A 783 17.24 8.88 16.77
CA ALA A 783 18.41 8.19 17.33
C ALA A 783 18.33 8.04 18.86
N ALA A 784 17.95 9.10 19.58
CA ALA A 784 17.83 9.06 21.04
C ALA A 784 16.74 8.09 21.52
N GLY A 785 15.55 8.14 20.93
CA GLY A 785 14.44 7.28 21.31
C GLY A 785 14.63 5.82 20.91
N LEU A 786 15.16 5.55 19.72
CA LEU A 786 15.42 4.18 19.25
C LEU A 786 16.50 3.50 20.08
N ASN A 787 17.56 4.21 20.45
CA ASN A 787 18.57 3.70 21.39
C ASN A 787 17.98 3.43 22.78
N GLU A 788 17.07 4.28 23.27
CA GLU A 788 16.36 4.04 24.53
C GLU A 788 15.46 2.80 24.45
N ARG A 789 14.76 2.59 23.33
CA ARG A 789 13.98 1.38 23.09
C ARG A 789 14.84 0.12 23.03
N ALA A 790 15.99 0.20 22.40
CA ALA A 790 16.95 -0.90 22.35
C ALA A 790 17.53 -1.25 23.74
N ALA A 791 17.66 -0.25 24.63
CA ALA A 791 18.15 -0.46 25.99
C ALA A 791 17.09 -1.04 26.95
N ALA A 792 15.80 -0.78 26.72
CA ALA A 792 14.70 -1.24 27.58
C ALA A 792 13.51 -1.82 26.76
N PRO A 793 13.71 -2.89 25.98
CA PRO A 793 12.70 -3.41 25.05
C PRO A 793 11.38 -3.77 25.72
N ASP A 794 11.43 -4.39 26.90
CA ASP A 794 10.23 -4.82 27.63
C ASP A 794 9.41 -3.63 28.13
N LEU A 795 10.06 -2.54 28.55
CA LEU A 795 9.39 -1.30 28.97
C LEU A 795 8.53 -0.73 27.84
N TRP A 796 9.10 -0.64 26.65
CA TRP A 796 8.48 0.06 25.54
C TRP A 796 7.58 -0.82 24.68
N THR A 797 7.76 -2.13 24.70
CA THR A 797 6.92 -3.05 23.93
C THR A 797 5.75 -3.53 24.79
N TYR A 798 6.06 -4.06 25.99
CA TYR A 798 5.08 -4.74 26.84
C TYR A 798 4.70 -3.99 28.11
N GLY A 799 5.42 -2.92 28.46
CA GLY A 799 5.14 -2.13 29.67
C GLY A 799 3.74 -1.56 29.66
N ALA A 800 3.12 -1.50 30.84
CA ALA A 800 1.78 -0.97 31.04
C ALA A 800 1.71 0.49 30.58
N TYR A 801 0.60 0.86 29.93
CA TYR A 801 0.35 2.22 29.45
C TYR A 801 -0.55 2.96 30.44
N VAL A 802 -0.07 4.11 30.93
CA VAL A 802 -0.76 4.93 31.93
C VAL A 802 -0.91 6.34 31.39
N PRO A 803 -2.10 6.77 30.95
CA PRO A 803 -2.36 8.17 30.63
C PRO A 803 -2.04 9.07 31.83
N LEU A 804 -1.47 10.24 31.59
CA LEU A 804 -1.15 11.21 32.64
C LEU A 804 -2.02 12.46 32.49
N GLU A 805 -2.55 12.93 33.62
CA GLU A 805 -3.43 14.09 33.66
C GLU A 805 -2.62 15.39 33.59
N LEU A 806 -3.07 16.30 32.72
CA LEU A 806 -2.53 17.64 32.55
C LEU A 806 -3.50 18.66 33.12
N GLU A 807 -2.96 19.62 33.86
CA GLU A 807 -3.71 20.74 34.42
C GLU A 807 -3.08 22.07 34.03
N GLY A 808 -3.91 23.09 33.85
CA GLY A 808 -3.47 24.46 33.57
C GLY A 808 -3.84 24.95 32.17
N PRO A 809 -3.47 26.20 31.84
CA PRO A 809 -3.91 26.88 30.62
C PRO A 809 -3.54 26.18 29.30
N ALA A 810 -2.40 25.49 29.23
CA ALA A 810 -1.95 24.80 28.03
C ALA A 810 -2.23 23.28 28.06
N ALA A 811 -3.02 22.77 29.02
CA ALA A 811 -3.26 21.33 29.16
C ALA A 811 -3.84 20.69 27.88
N GLY A 812 -4.68 21.41 27.14
CA GLY A 812 -5.24 20.96 25.86
C GLY A 812 -4.22 20.88 24.71
N ASN A 813 -3.05 21.53 24.84
CA ASN A 813 -1.99 21.55 23.83
C ASN A 813 -0.93 20.47 24.05
N PHE A 814 -1.15 19.53 24.97
CA PHE A 814 -0.20 18.46 25.24
C PHE A 814 -0.93 17.13 25.41
N ILE A 815 -0.20 16.05 25.16
CA ILE A 815 -0.55 14.70 25.56
C ILE A 815 0.59 14.12 26.38
N ALA A 816 0.25 13.38 27.43
CA ALA A 816 1.23 12.75 28.29
C ALA A 816 0.80 11.33 28.68
N PHE A 817 1.76 10.41 28.68
CA PHE A 817 1.55 9.05 29.15
C PHE A 817 2.85 8.44 29.68
N ALA A 818 2.73 7.47 30.58
CA ALA A 818 3.82 6.67 31.08
C ALA A 818 3.76 5.24 30.55
N ARG A 819 4.93 4.64 30.37
CA ARG A 819 5.18 3.21 30.20
C ARG A 819 5.84 2.69 31.46
N VAL A 820 5.34 1.57 31.99
CA VAL A 820 5.80 1.02 33.27
C VAL A 820 6.08 -0.48 33.12
N SER A 821 7.29 -0.91 33.46
CA SER A 821 7.67 -2.32 33.51
C SER A 821 8.59 -2.57 34.71
N GLY A 822 8.05 -3.18 35.77
CA GLY A 822 8.76 -3.34 37.03
C GLY A 822 9.15 -1.98 37.64
N GLU A 823 10.44 -1.78 37.86
CA GLU A 823 11.01 -0.51 38.36
C GLU A 823 11.36 0.48 37.24
N GLN A 824 11.30 0.05 35.98
CA GLN A 824 11.59 0.92 34.84
C GLN A 824 10.34 1.72 34.45
N VAL A 825 10.52 3.02 34.26
CA VAL A 825 9.45 3.93 33.83
C VAL A 825 9.96 4.84 32.73
N GLY A 826 9.14 5.02 31.69
CA GLY A 826 9.33 6.01 30.64
C GLY A 826 8.11 6.91 30.57
N ILE A 827 8.28 8.24 30.56
CA ILE A 827 7.20 9.22 30.43
C ILE A 827 7.41 10.01 29.14
N VAL A 828 6.38 10.06 28.33
CA VAL A 828 6.32 10.81 27.08
C VAL A 828 5.44 12.02 27.28
N ILE A 829 5.93 13.20 26.89
CA ILE A 829 5.16 14.45 26.92
C ILE A 829 5.37 15.12 25.57
N ALA A 830 4.30 15.24 24.80
CA ALA A 830 4.36 15.71 23.41
C ALA A 830 3.31 16.79 23.15
N PRO A 831 3.63 17.85 22.37
CA PRO A 831 2.69 18.92 22.06
C PRO A 831 1.66 18.48 21.01
N ARG A 832 0.48 19.09 21.03
CA ARG A 832 -0.57 18.96 20.02
C ARG A 832 -1.20 20.32 19.80
N LEU A 833 -1.89 20.49 18.67
CA LEU A 833 -2.46 21.78 18.27
C LEU A 833 -1.38 22.88 18.36
N CYS A 834 -0.34 22.66 17.54
CA CYS A 834 0.92 23.38 17.62
C CYS A 834 0.81 24.79 17.03
N LEU A 835 -0.13 25.05 16.13
CA LEU A 835 -0.32 26.38 15.56
C LEU A 835 -0.81 27.34 16.65
N GLY A 836 -1.82 26.93 17.42
CA GLY A 836 -2.30 27.68 18.57
C GLY A 836 -1.25 27.80 19.68
N LEU A 837 -0.48 26.74 19.93
CA LEU A 837 0.58 26.73 20.95
C LEU A 837 1.72 27.72 20.64
N LEU A 838 2.08 27.88 19.37
CA LEU A 838 3.15 28.79 18.94
C LEU A 838 2.67 30.25 18.80
N ASP A 839 1.37 30.51 18.72
CA ASP A 839 0.77 31.86 18.63
C ASP A 839 1.44 32.73 17.54
N GLY A 840 1.66 32.13 16.36
CA GLY A 840 2.30 32.80 15.21
C GLY A 840 3.83 32.87 15.25
N ALA A 841 4.48 32.30 16.27
CA ALA A 841 5.94 32.15 16.30
C ALA A 841 6.45 31.30 15.13
N ARG A 842 7.67 31.62 14.67
CA ARG A 842 8.36 30.91 13.56
C ARG A 842 9.54 30.07 14.05
N ASP A 843 9.85 30.13 15.33
CA ASP A 843 10.72 29.17 16.01
C ASP A 843 9.85 28.08 16.66
N LEU A 844 10.49 27.05 17.21
CA LEU A 844 9.80 25.94 17.86
C LEU A 844 9.58 26.16 19.36
N SER A 845 9.74 27.40 19.85
CA SER A 845 9.65 27.74 21.27
C SER A 845 8.34 28.46 21.56
N PRO A 846 7.39 27.85 22.29
CA PRO A 846 6.16 28.55 22.66
C PRO A 846 6.46 29.73 23.59
N ALA A 847 5.72 30.84 23.41
CA ALA A 847 6.00 32.09 24.11
C ALA A 847 5.89 32.00 25.64
N GLN A 848 5.05 31.09 26.18
CA GLN A 848 4.97 30.81 27.62
C GLN A 848 4.11 29.58 27.95
N LEU A 849 4.72 28.56 28.56
CA LEU A 849 4.04 27.37 29.11
C LEU A 849 3.49 27.67 30.51
N ARG A 850 2.58 28.64 30.62
CA ARG A 850 2.16 29.18 31.92
C ARG A 850 1.58 28.09 32.83
N SER A 851 2.22 27.85 33.98
CA SER A 851 1.69 27.08 35.12
C SER A 851 0.96 25.78 34.75
N THR A 852 1.39 25.15 33.66
CA THR A 852 0.80 23.90 33.15
C THR A 852 1.62 22.76 33.70
N THR A 853 0.95 21.82 34.34
CA THR A 853 1.60 20.78 35.14
C THR A 853 1.04 19.41 34.83
N ILE A 854 1.85 18.38 35.04
CA ILE A 854 1.42 16.99 35.01
C ILE A 854 1.40 16.45 36.42
N THR A 855 0.29 15.83 36.83
CA THR A 855 0.18 15.14 38.11
C THR A 855 0.63 13.69 37.93
N LEU A 856 1.69 13.29 38.63
CA LEU A 856 2.20 11.93 38.61
C LEU A 856 1.43 11.06 39.62
N PRO A 857 0.99 9.85 39.23
CA PRO A 857 0.48 8.86 40.17
C PRO A 857 1.49 8.57 41.29
N ASP A 858 1.01 8.19 42.48
CA ASP A 858 1.86 7.94 43.66
C ASP A 858 2.99 6.94 43.38
N ALA A 859 2.74 5.94 42.54
CA ALA A 859 3.73 4.95 42.12
C ALA A 859 4.92 5.55 41.33
N LEU A 860 4.72 6.71 40.67
CA LEU A 860 5.73 7.38 39.85
C LEU A 860 6.37 8.58 40.57
N ALA A 861 5.69 9.18 41.54
CA ALA A 861 6.12 10.40 42.22
C ALA A 861 7.46 10.24 42.98
N GLY A 862 7.81 9.03 43.41
CA GLY A 862 9.05 8.74 44.13
C GLY A 862 10.30 8.60 43.24
N LEU A 863 10.16 8.66 41.91
CA LEU A 863 11.22 8.31 40.98
C LEU A 863 12.06 9.53 40.58
N ALA A 864 13.39 9.33 40.49
CA ALA A 864 14.27 10.28 39.84
C ALA A 864 14.31 10.02 38.33
N LEU A 865 13.98 11.04 37.56
CA LEU A 865 13.82 10.94 36.12
C LEU A 865 14.94 11.67 35.39
N ARG A 866 15.32 11.17 34.22
CA ARG A 866 16.27 11.83 33.31
C ARG A 866 15.62 12.02 31.95
N ASP A 867 15.65 13.24 31.45
CA ASP A 867 15.25 13.52 30.08
C ASP A 867 16.30 13.00 29.10
N ARG A 868 15.88 12.12 28.19
CA ARG A 868 16.73 11.55 27.15
C ARG A 868 17.09 12.55 26.06
N LEU A 869 16.29 13.60 25.88
CA LEU A 869 16.50 14.59 24.83
C LEU A 869 17.54 15.62 25.25
N THR A 870 17.45 16.12 26.49
CA THR A 870 18.34 17.18 27.01
C THR A 870 19.41 16.68 27.98
N GLY A 871 19.30 15.44 28.46
CA GLY A 871 20.15 14.89 29.51
C GLY A 871 19.88 15.41 30.93
N ARG A 872 18.97 16.39 31.09
CA ARG A 872 18.60 17.00 32.38
C ARG A 872 17.97 15.94 33.30
N SER A 873 18.14 16.14 34.62
CA SER A 873 17.60 15.23 35.63
C SER A 873 16.63 15.96 36.54
N HIS A 874 15.53 15.28 36.85
CA HIS A 874 14.43 15.78 37.66
C HIS A 874 14.34 14.89 38.90
N GLY A 875 14.33 15.51 40.08
CA GLY A 875 14.18 14.79 41.34
C GLY A 875 12.76 14.24 41.52
N PRO A 876 12.55 13.37 42.51
CA PRO A 876 11.22 12.90 42.90
C PRO A 876 10.27 14.06 43.19
N GLY A 877 9.02 13.92 42.77
CA GLY A 877 7.97 14.92 42.96
C GLY A 877 6.64 14.42 42.40
N GLN A 878 5.54 14.89 42.99
CA GLN A 878 4.19 14.52 42.55
C GLN A 878 3.73 15.33 41.32
N THR A 879 4.43 16.40 40.99
CA THR A 879 4.06 17.34 39.93
C THR A 879 5.25 17.68 39.07
N LEU A 880 5.07 17.63 37.75
CA LEU A 880 6.04 18.12 36.77
C LEU A 880 5.54 19.45 36.19
N ASP A 881 6.30 20.54 36.36
CA ASP A 881 5.98 21.84 35.77
C ASP A 881 6.60 21.97 34.38
N LEU A 882 5.76 22.03 33.34
CA LEU A 882 6.19 22.07 31.95
C LEU A 882 7.10 23.27 31.65
N ALA A 883 6.92 24.41 32.35
CA ALA A 883 7.74 25.60 32.15
C ALA A 883 9.21 25.41 32.54
N THR A 884 9.47 24.50 33.48
CA THR A 884 10.83 24.21 33.98
C THR A 884 11.36 22.87 33.49
N LEU A 885 10.46 22.00 33.04
CA LEU A 885 10.78 20.67 32.55
C LEU A 885 11.51 20.72 31.20
N PHE A 886 10.97 21.48 30.26
CA PHE A 886 11.41 21.45 28.88
C PHE A 886 12.75 22.17 28.67
N GLY A 887 13.50 21.68 27.69
CA GLY A 887 14.68 22.33 27.15
C GLY A 887 14.32 23.27 26.00
N PRO A 888 15.05 23.22 24.87
CA PRO A 888 14.78 24.09 23.73
C PRO A 888 13.52 23.71 22.94
N LEU A 889 12.99 22.50 23.14
CA LEU A 889 11.75 22.02 22.52
C LEU A 889 10.69 21.78 23.60
N PRO A 890 9.41 22.08 23.34
CA PRO A 890 8.33 21.87 24.28
C PRO A 890 7.89 20.39 24.30
N MET A 891 8.80 19.49 24.65
CA MET A 891 8.54 18.06 24.75
C MET A 891 9.59 17.37 25.63
N ALA A 892 9.30 16.18 26.14
CA ALA A 892 10.24 15.42 26.95
C ALA A 892 10.05 13.90 26.79
N LEU A 893 11.18 13.18 26.86
CA LEU A 893 11.24 11.74 27.01
C LEU A 893 11.96 11.42 28.33
N LEU A 894 11.21 11.32 29.42
CA LEU A 894 11.77 11.08 30.74
C LEU A 894 11.89 9.59 31.00
N VAL A 895 13.03 9.13 31.51
CA VAL A 895 13.20 7.72 31.90
C VAL A 895 13.80 7.62 33.29
N THR A 896 13.49 6.54 34.00
CA THR A 896 14.20 6.17 35.23
C THR A 896 15.67 5.95 34.92
N ARG A 897 16.58 6.52 35.74
CA ARG A 897 18.01 6.24 35.60
C ARG A 897 18.25 4.75 35.77
N ALA A 898 18.76 4.07 34.74
CA ALA A 898 19.41 2.79 34.93
C ALA A 898 20.56 2.98 35.93
N HIS A 899 20.62 2.15 36.97
CA HIS A 899 21.65 2.16 37.99
C HIS A 899 23.05 1.91 37.43
#